data_AF-A0A7N6FEN7-F1
#
_entry.id   AF-A0A7N6FEN7-F1
#
_cell.length_a   1.000
_cell.length_b   1.000
_cell.length_c   1.000
_cell.angle_alpha   90.00
_cell.angle_beta   90.00
_cell.angle_gamma   90.00
#
_symmetry.space_group_name_H-M   'P 1'
#
loop_
_entity.id
_entity.type
_entity.pdbx_description
1 polymer ?
#
loop_
_entity_poly.entity_id
_entity_poly.type
_entity_poly.pdbx_seq_one_letter_code
_entity_poly.pdbx_strand_id
1 'polypeptide(L)'
;MSSSPLSKKRRLSGTETKTGSHCSSSNSVRTDLSHTPANGMAKNGNDAEIDEGLYSRQLYVLGHEAMKRMQNSNVLISGMRGLGVEIAKNVILGGVRSVTVHDQGVAEWGDLSSQFYLREEDLGKNRAEVSQPRLAELNNYVPVTAYTGALTEDYLTKFQVVVLTNSTLDEQQHLGELCHSKGIKFIVADTRGLFSQLFCDFGEEMIVYDTNGEQPLSAMISMITKDNPGVVTCLDEARHGFESGDYVTFTEVQGMTELNGCQPVEIKVLGPYTFSICDTAGFTDYVRGGIVSQVKMPKKISFKSISSSMDEPEFVMTDFAKFESPGQLHVGFQAIHAFQKKHNRLPAPWSQTDGDELLTLAKEVNSAQTGSAKIEQLDEALIKKLSFVAAGDLAPINAFIGGLAAQEVMKACTGKFMPIMQWLYFDALECLAEDEGVVLTEEECAPRNCRYDGQIAVFGTKLQDLLAKQRYFLVGAGAIGCELLKNFAMIGLACGEGEVIVTDMDTIEKSNLNRQFLFRPSDVTKMKSDTAAAAVKQMNPSIKITGHQNRVGPDTERIYDDDFFESLDGVANALDNVDARMYMDRRCVYYRKPLLESGTLGTKGNVQVVIPFLTESYSSSQDPPEKSIPICTLKNFPNAIEHTLQVSGHVYAQNGFALQELHMDYIMAGANLFAQTYSLPGSNDRVGVAKILQEVKVPAFTPRSGVKIHVSDQELQNSNSSVGKTHKHMYNKVFQDDDTNYHMDFIVAASNLRAENYDIPPTDRHKSKLIAGKIIPAIATTTAAVVGLVCLELIKIVQGHKKLESYKNGFMNLALPFFGFSEPIYYEIDWTLWDRFEVTGLQPNGEEMTLRQFLDYFKVRPHQLISLVWHHVGSCLQLTAPLFSLLCFLSE
;
A
#
# COMPACT_ATOMS: atom_id res chain seq x y z
N MET A 1 -30.28 8.29 -41.25
CA MET A 1 -31.01 8.61 -42.49
C MET A 1 -30.02 9.16 -43.48
N SER A 2 -29.83 8.53 -44.64
CA SER A 2 -29.27 9.23 -45.79
C SER A 2 -30.23 9.04 -46.97
N SER A 3 -30.53 10.15 -47.64
CA SER A 3 -31.14 10.23 -48.97
C SER A 3 -30.32 11.29 -49.70
N SER A 4 -29.32 10.90 -50.52
CA SER A 4 -29.35 10.82 -52.01
C SER A 4 -29.40 12.22 -52.69
N PRO A 5 -29.17 12.44 -54.02
CA PRO A 5 -29.07 11.45 -55.11
C PRO A 5 -28.24 11.82 -56.41
N LEU A 6 -28.32 10.93 -57.42
CA LEU A 6 -28.24 11.09 -58.93
C LEU A 6 -26.86 11.11 -59.64
N SER A 7 -26.61 10.32 -60.70
CA SER A 7 -27.29 10.24 -62.02
C SER A 7 -26.90 8.95 -62.81
N LYS A 8 -27.81 8.12 -63.38
CA LYS A 8 -28.45 8.06 -64.76
C LYS A 8 -27.44 8.16 -65.94
N LYS A 9 -27.39 7.31 -67.00
CA LYS A 9 -28.41 6.56 -67.79
C LYS A 9 -27.77 5.62 -68.87
N ARG A 10 -28.41 4.44 -69.14
CA ARG A 10 -28.79 3.73 -70.43
C ARG A 10 -27.75 3.52 -71.58
N ARG A 11 -27.76 2.46 -72.43
CA ARG A 11 -28.60 1.24 -72.70
C ARG A 11 -27.87 0.26 -73.69
N LEU A 12 -28.05 -1.06 -73.46
CA LEU A 12 -28.28 -2.23 -74.36
C LEU A 12 -27.34 -2.65 -75.52
N SER A 13 -26.79 -3.86 -75.40
CA SER A 13 -27.16 -5.15 -76.06
C SER A 13 -26.11 -6.20 -75.60
N GLY A 14 -26.27 -7.51 -75.49
CA GLY A 14 -27.29 -8.54 -75.70
C GLY A 14 -26.58 -9.89 -75.48
N THR A 15 -27.33 -10.92 -75.05
CA THR A 15 -27.02 -12.37 -75.05
C THR A 15 -25.91 -12.97 -74.15
N GLU A 16 -26.32 -14.01 -73.42
CA GLU A 16 -25.57 -15.22 -73.00
C GLU A 16 -24.31 -15.07 -72.12
N THR A 17 -24.51 -15.11 -70.79
CA THR A 17 -23.71 -15.89 -69.82
C THR A 17 -24.31 -15.77 -68.40
N LYS A 18 -24.20 -16.89 -67.67
CA LYS A 18 -24.40 -17.15 -66.22
C LYS A 18 -25.00 -16.05 -65.33
N THR A 19 -26.08 -16.37 -64.61
CA THR A 19 -26.30 -16.06 -63.17
C THR A 19 -27.61 -16.69 -62.69
N GLY A 20 -27.71 -16.97 -61.38
CA GLY A 20 -28.99 -17.17 -60.71
C GLY A 20 -28.91 -18.04 -59.45
N SER A 21 -28.69 -17.42 -58.29
CA SER A 21 -28.87 -18.02 -56.97
C SER A 21 -30.27 -17.73 -56.41
N HIS A 22 -30.71 -18.63 -55.50
CA HIS A 22 -31.70 -18.49 -54.40
C HIS A 22 -33.14 -18.06 -54.74
N CYS A 23 -34.22 -18.60 -54.13
CA CYS A 23 -34.45 -18.80 -52.69
C CYS A 23 -35.75 -19.58 -52.39
N SER A 24 -35.85 -20.13 -51.16
CA SER A 24 -37.04 -20.60 -50.39
C SER A 24 -37.72 -21.92 -50.86
N SER A 25 -38.22 -22.84 -50.02
CA SER A 25 -38.62 -22.82 -48.61
C SER A 25 -38.78 -24.25 -48.03
N SER A 26 -38.79 -24.32 -46.69
CA SER A 26 -39.51 -25.27 -45.81
C SER A 26 -38.80 -26.48 -45.20
N ASN A 27 -38.92 -26.52 -43.86
CA ASN A 27 -38.90 -27.64 -42.91
C ASN A 27 -37.55 -28.27 -42.54
N SER A 28 -37.06 -27.99 -41.33
CA SER A 28 -37.35 -28.85 -40.17
C SER A 28 -36.58 -28.39 -38.92
N VAL A 29 -37.27 -28.46 -37.79
CA VAL A 29 -36.84 -28.17 -36.43
C VAL A 29 -35.67 -29.06 -36.01
N ARG A 30 -34.60 -28.47 -35.46
CA ARG A 30 -33.79 -29.07 -34.38
C ARG A 30 -33.11 -27.97 -33.57
N THR A 31 -33.32 -28.09 -32.27
CA THR A 31 -32.85 -27.27 -31.16
C THR A 31 -31.35 -27.41 -30.93
N ASP A 32 -30.64 -26.30 -30.79
CA ASP A 32 -29.42 -26.23 -29.98
C ASP A 32 -29.34 -24.85 -29.30
N LEU A 33 -29.26 -24.89 -27.97
CA LEU A 33 -29.10 -23.75 -27.08
C LEU A 33 -27.61 -23.50 -26.88
N SER A 34 -27.10 -22.37 -27.37
CA SER A 34 -25.83 -21.81 -26.93
C SER A 34 -26.05 -20.37 -26.44
N HIS A 35 -26.16 -20.20 -25.12
CA HIS A 35 -26.14 -18.90 -24.48
C HIS A 35 -24.70 -18.37 -24.47
N THR A 36 -24.43 -17.36 -25.29
CA THR A 36 -23.27 -16.47 -25.15
C THR A 36 -23.70 -15.28 -24.30
N PRO A 37 -23.04 -14.93 -23.18
CA PRO A 37 -23.34 -13.70 -22.45
C PRO A 37 -22.81 -12.50 -23.25
N ALA A 38 -23.67 -11.50 -23.45
CA ALA A 38 -23.30 -10.27 -24.13
C ALA A 38 -22.34 -9.45 -23.26
N ASN A 39 -21.08 -9.34 -23.70
CA ASN A 39 -20.14 -8.33 -23.21
C ASN A 39 -20.64 -6.94 -23.64
N GLY A 40 -20.95 -6.09 -22.67
CA GLY A 40 -21.21 -4.67 -22.89
C GLY A 40 -19.94 -3.96 -23.35
N MET A 41 -19.89 -3.57 -24.63
CA MET A 41 -18.90 -2.62 -25.12
C MET A 41 -19.10 -1.27 -24.43
N ALA A 42 -18.01 -0.73 -23.86
CA ALA A 42 -17.96 0.61 -23.29
C ALA A 42 -18.39 1.66 -24.32
N LYS A 43 -19.31 2.55 -23.92
CA LYS A 43 -19.69 3.73 -24.69
C LYS A 43 -18.53 4.74 -24.65
N ASN A 44 -18.11 5.20 -25.83
CA ASN A 44 -17.29 6.41 -25.95
C ASN A 44 -18.16 7.64 -25.62
N GLY A 45 -17.84 8.33 -24.52
CA GLY A 45 -18.41 9.63 -24.16
C GLY A 45 -18.08 10.05 -22.73
N ASN A 46 -17.15 11.01 -22.58
CA ASN A 46 -16.88 12.01 -21.52
C ASN A 46 -17.29 11.89 -20.04
N ASP A 47 -17.85 10.79 -19.55
CA ASP A 47 -17.93 10.47 -18.12
C ASP A 47 -17.81 8.95 -17.98
N ALA A 48 -16.58 8.43 -18.01
CA ALA A 48 -16.35 7.03 -17.67
C ALA A 48 -16.58 6.88 -16.16
N GLU A 49 -17.69 6.25 -15.79
CA GLU A 49 -17.99 5.91 -14.40
C GLU A 49 -16.83 5.08 -13.80
N ILE A 50 -16.33 5.49 -12.63
CA ILE A 50 -15.21 4.80 -11.97
C ILE A 50 -15.66 3.40 -11.55
N ASP A 51 -14.93 2.36 -11.97
CA ASP A 51 -15.19 0.99 -11.54
C ASP A 51 -14.78 0.79 -10.07
N GLU A 52 -15.71 1.04 -9.16
CA GLU A 52 -15.47 0.86 -7.71
C GLU A 52 -15.10 -0.57 -7.34
N GLY A 53 -15.46 -1.57 -8.15
CA GLY A 53 -15.09 -2.97 -7.91
C GLY A 53 -13.60 -3.24 -8.16
N LEU A 54 -12.99 -2.55 -9.12
CA LEU A 54 -11.54 -2.62 -9.37
C LEU A 54 -10.76 -1.68 -8.43
N TYR A 55 -11.20 -0.43 -8.31
CA TYR A 55 -10.47 0.63 -7.62
C TYR A 55 -10.84 0.80 -6.14
N SER A 56 -11.67 -0.07 -5.56
CA SER A 56 -12.20 0.02 -4.19
C SER A 56 -11.17 0.51 -3.16
N ARG A 57 -10.04 -0.19 -3.03
CA ARG A 57 -9.04 0.12 -1.99
C ARG A 57 -8.25 1.40 -2.26
N GLN A 58 -8.06 1.75 -3.54
CA GLN A 58 -7.39 2.97 -3.97
C GLN A 58 -8.29 4.21 -3.83
N LEU A 59 -9.60 4.06 -4.01
CA LEU A 59 -10.58 5.14 -3.81
C LEU A 59 -10.57 5.66 -2.37
N TYR A 60 -10.36 4.78 -1.38
CA TYR A 60 -10.21 5.20 0.01
C TYR A 60 -8.90 5.95 0.32
N VAL A 61 -7.95 5.96 -0.62
CA VAL A 61 -6.70 6.72 -0.53
C VAL A 61 -6.82 8.06 -1.26
N LEU A 62 -7.28 8.03 -2.51
CA LEU A 62 -7.28 9.20 -3.39
C LEU A 62 -8.61 9.98 -3.36
N GLY A 63 -9.73 9.27 -3.25
CA GLY A 63 -11.09 9.79 -3.44
C GLY A 63 -11.51 9.89 -4.92
N HIS A 64 -12.81 9.91 -5.17
CA HIS A 64 -13.39 9.95 -6.51
C HIS A 64 -12.95 11.16 -7.34
N GLU A 65 -12.89 12.35 -6.73
CA GLU A 65 -12.50 13.58 -7.45
C GLU A 65 -11.05 13.56 -7.93
N ALA A 66 -10.14 12.96 -7.15
CA ALA A 66 -8.76 12.75 -7.60
C ALA A 66 -8.72 11.73 -8.75
N MET A 67 -9.45 10.61 -8.63
CA MET A 67 -9.52 9.60 -9.69
C MET A 67 -10.09 10.13 -11.01
N LYS A 68 -11.14 10.96 -10.97
CA LYS A 68 -11.69 11.62 -12.18
C LYS A 68 -10.66 12.49 -12.89
N ARG A 69 -9.81 13.21 -12.13
CA ARG A 69 -8.72 14.00 -12.70
C ARG A 69 -7.65 13.11 -13.32
N MET A 70 -7.28 12.00 -12.67
CA MET A 70 -6.33 11.03 -13.24
C MET A 70 -6.82 10.45 -14.57
N GLN A 71 -8.10 10.06 -14.66
CA GLN A 71 -8.70 9.52 -15.87
C GLN A 71 -8.74 10.50 -17.06
N ASN A 72 -8.39 11.77 -16.84
CA ASN A 72 -8.26 12.79 -17.86
C ASN A 72 -6.80 13.15 -18.21
N SER A 73 -5.82 12.54 -17.55
CA SER A 73 -4.39 12.83 -17.73
C SER A 73 -3.68 11.77 -18.57
N ASN A 74 -3.03 12.19 -19.66
CA ASN A 74 -2.11 11.37 -20.44
C ASN A 74 -0.70 11.50 -19.87
N VAL A 75 -0.02 10.36 -19.68
CA VAL A 75 1.31 10.30 -19.10
C VAL A 75 2.31 9.73 -20.10
N LEU A 76 3.45 10.39 -20.27
CA LEU A 76 4.60 9.88 -20.99
C LEU A 76 5.67 9.41 -20.00
N ILE A 77 6.21 8.22 -20.20
CA ILE A 77 7.33 7.67 -19.43
C ILE A 77 8.45 7.33 -20.40
N SER A 78 9.56 8.06 -20.32
CA SER A 78 10.74 7.91 -21.17
C SER A 78 11.85 7.15 -20.44
N GLY A 79 12.43 6.16 -21.10
CA GLY A 79 13.34 5.18 -20.54
C GLY A 79 12.55 3.99 -19.98
N MET A 80 12.81 2.77 -20.49
CA MET A 80 12.05 1.55 -20.18
C MET A 80 12.96 0.43 -19.66
N ARG A 81 13.97 0.82 -18.86
CA ARG A 81 14.72 -0.05 -17.95
C ARG A 81 13.88 -0.37 -16.70
N GLY A 82 14.50 -0.95 -15.66
CA GLY A 82 13.81 -1.31 -14.41
C GLY A 82 13.01 -0.19 -13.77
N LEU A 83 13.62 0.99 -13.60
CA LEU A 83 12.93 2.14 -13.00
C LEU A 83 11.71 2.56 -13.82
N GLY A 84 11.88 2.71 -15.14
CA GLY A 84 10.82 3.11 -16.05
C GLY A 84 9.63 2.14 -16.06
N VAL A 85 9.89 0.83 -16.10
CA VAL A 85 8.82 -0.18 -16.08
C VAL A 85 8.10 -0.24 -14.73
N GLU A 86 8.80 0.00 -13.62
CA GLU A 86 8.21 0.07 -12.29
C GLU A 86 7.28 1.28 -12.17
N ILE A 87 7.70 2.45 -12.64
CA ILE A 87 6.86 3.65 -12.68
C ILE A 87 5.63 3.39 -13.55
N ALA A 88 5.84 2.84 -14.76
CA ALA A 88 4.75 2.54 -15.69
C ALA A 88 3.72 1.58 -15.10
N LYS A 89 4.16 0.48 -14.48
CA LYS A 89 3.27 -0.46 -13.78
C LYS A 89 2.36 0.27 -12.79
N ASN A 90 2.94 1.07 -11.90
CA ASN A 90 2.19 1.73 -10.83
C ASN A 90 1.24 2.81 -11.39
N VAL A 91 1.64 3.56 -12.41
CA VAL A 91 0.78 4.57 -13.07
C VAL A 91 -0.39 3.93 -13.83
N ILE A 92 -0.16 2.82 -14.52
CA ILE A 92 -1.20 2.06 -15.24
C ILE A 92 -2.21 1.47 -14.26
N LEU A 93 -1.74 0.84 -13.19
CA LEU A 93 -2.60 0.33 -12.12
C LEU A 93 -3.38 1.46 -11.44
N GLY A 94 -2.78 2.65 -11.33
CA GLY A 94 -3.39 3.86 -10.82
C GLY A 94 -4.61 4.35 -11.61
N GLY A 95 -4.72 4.03 -12.91
CA GLY A 95 -5.89 4.39 -13.72
C GLY A 95 -5.86 5.80 -14.31
N VAL A 96 -4.76 6.16 -14.96
CA VAL A 96 -4.69 7.40 -15.76
C VAL A 96 -5.43 7.27 -17.11
N ARG A 97 -5.60 8.36 -17.86
CA ARG A 97 -6.28 8.31 -19.18
C ARG A 97 -5.58 7.41 -20.18
N SER A 98 -4.25 7.53 -20.27
CA SER A 98 -3.40 6.73 -21.15
C SER A 98 -1.95 6.83 -20.70
N VAL A 99 -1.17 5.80 -21.03
CA VAL A 99 0.28 5.78 -20.82
C VAL A 99 0.98 5.58 -22.14
N THR A 100 1.96 6.43 -22.44
CA THR A 100 2.91 6.21 -23.53
C THR A 100 4.26 5.86 -22.92
N VAL A 101 4.80 4.72 -23.31
CA VAL A 101 6.15 4.29 -22.93
C VAL A 101 7.10 4.61 -24.09
N HIS A 102 8.22 5.26 -23.79
CA HIS A 102 9.22 5.66 -24.78
C HIS A 102 10.59 5.09 -24.42
N ASP A 103 11.29 4.55 -25.41
CA ASP A 103 12.69 4.17 -25.31
C ASP A 103 13.30 4.07 -26.71
N GLN A 104 14.52 4.54 -26.89
CA GLN A 104 15.27 4.41 -28.15
C GLN A 104 16.30 3.27 -28.10
N GLY A 105 16.62 2.78 -26.91
CA GLY A 105 17.56 1.70 -26.71
C GLY A 105 16.93 0.31 -26.88
N VAL A 106 17.82 -0.67 -26.92
CA VAL A 106 17.47 -2.10 -27.00
C VAL A 106 17.63 -2.77 -25.65
N ALA A 107 16.99 -3.92 -25.48
CA ALA A 107 17.14 -4.76 -24.30
C ALA A 107 18.55 -5.37 -24.24
N GLU A 108 19.26 -5.13 -23.15
CA GLU A 108 20.60 -5.63 -22.87
C GLU A 108 20.59 -6.52 -21.61
N TRP A 109 21.64 -7.33 -21.41
CA TRP A 109 21.74 -8.23 -20.25
C TRP A 109 21.56 -7.52 -18.90
N GLY A 110 22.18 -6.36 -18.74
CA GLY A 110 22.07 -5.55 -17.53
C GLY A 110 20.62 -5.14 -17.20
N ASP A 111 19.78 -4.92 -18.21
CA ASP A 111 18.39 -4.49 -18.01
C ASP A 111 17.53 -5.58 -17.33
N LEU A 112 17.85 -6.87 -17.52
CA LEU A 112 17.09 -7.98 -16.92
C LEU A 112 17.27 -8.09 -15.40
N SER A 113 18.22 -7.35 -14.81
CA SER A 113 18.49 -7.32 -13.37
C SER A 113 17.32 -6.74 -12.58
N SER A 114 16.47 -5.96 -13.25
CA SER A 114 15.34 -5.29 -12.59
C SER A 114 14.10 -5.13 -13.48
N GLN A 115 14.23 -5.25 -14.81
CA GLN A 115 13.11 -5.13 -15.75
C GLN A 115 12.34 -6.46 -15.87
N PHE A 116 11.32 -6.62 -15.01
CA PHE A 116 10.51 -7.84 -14.85
C PHE A 116 9.60 -8.22 -16.02
N TYR A 117 9.53 -7.42 -17.09
CA TYR A 117 8.81 -7.71 -18.34
C TYR A 117 9.71 -8.04 -19.53
N LEU A 118 11.01 -7.74 -19.48
CA LEU A 118 11.95 -8.29 -20.44
C LEU A 118 12.13 -9.79 -20.21
N ARG A 119 12.31 -10.53 -21.30
CA ARG A 119 12.74 -11.93 -21.30
C ARG A 119 14.08 -12.05 -22.01
N GLU A 120 14.81 -13.14 -21.79
CA GLU A 120 16.09 -13.36 -22.48
C GLU A 120 15.92 -13.40 -24.01
N GLU A 121 14.77 -13.88 -24.49
CA GLU A 121 14.40 -13.85 -25.91
C GLU A 121 14.14 -12.46 -26.49
N ASP A 122 14.08 -11.42 -25.65
CA ASP A 122 13.87 -10.03 -26.06
C ASP A 122 15.17 -9.23 -26.23
N LEU A 123 16.32 -9.80 -25.87
CA LEU A 123 17.62 -9.16 -26.04
C LEU A 123 17.82 -8.67 -27.49
N GLY A 124 18.25 -7.41 -27.63
CA GLY A 124 18.42 -6.73 -28.91
C GLY A 124 17.15 -6.13 -29.52
N LYS A 125 15.96 -6.36 -28.96
CA LYS A 125 14.72 -5.68 -29.37
C LYS A 125 14.54 -4.37 -28.61
N ASN A 126 13.74 -3.44 -29.15
CA ASN A 126 13.44 -2.18 -28.46
C ASN A 126 12.66 -2.42 -27.16
N ARG A 127 13.10 -1.81 -26.05
CA ARG A 127 12.52 -2.05 -24.71
C ARG A 127 11.07 -1.59 -24.57
N ALA A 128 10.70 -0.46 -25.17
CA ALA A 128 9.34 0.06 -25.10
C ALA A 128 8.36 -0.84 -25.87
N GLU A 129 8.72 -1.28 -27.07
CA GLU A 129 7.88 -2.13 -27.91
C GLU A 129 7.60 -3.50 -27.27
N VAL A 130 8.63 -4.16 -26.72
CA VAL A 130 8.45 -5.50 -26.09
C VAL A 130 7.71 -5.45 -24.75
N SER A 131 7.83 -4.34 -24.02
CA SER A 131 7.18 -4.16 -22.72
C SER A 131 5.72 -3.77 -22.83
N GLN A 132 5.36 -3.02 -23.88
CA GLN A 132 4.01 -2.50 -24.11
C GLN A 132 2.88 -3.53 -23.95
N PRO A 133 2.92 -4.74 -24.55
CA PRO A 133 1.81 -5.68 -24.43
C PRO A 133 1.60 -6.15 -22.99
N ARG A 134 2.68 -6.40 -22.24
CA ARG A 134 2.60 -6.85 -20.83
C ARG A 134 2.11 -5.73 -19.91
N LEU A 135 2.50 -4.49 -20.19
CA LEU A 135 2.00 -3.30 -19.49
C LEU A 135 0.50 -3.08 -19.76
N ALA A 136 0.04 -3.27 -21.00
CA ALA A 136 -1.35 -3.11 -21.38
C ALA A 136 -2.30 -4.10 -20.68
N GLU A 137 -1.81 -5.29 -20.32
CA GLU A 137 -2.59 -6.30 -19.60
C GLU A 137 -2.89 -5.95 -18.13
N LEU A 138 -2.15 -5.00 -17.55
CA LEU A 138 -2.30 -4.63 -16.15
C LEU A 138 -3.66 -3.99 -15.87
N ASN A 139 -4.15 -3.18 -16.82
CA ASN A 139 -5.37 -2.43 -16.64
C ASN A 139 -6.07 -2.14 -17.98
N ASN A 140 -7.18 -2.83 -18.23
CA ASN A 140 -7.96 -2.69 -19.46
C ASN A 140 -8.57 -1.29 -19.66
N TYR A 141 -8.63 -0.45 -18.63
CA TYR A 141 -9.10 0.93 -18.72
C TYR A 141 -8.02 1.90 -19.21
N VAL A 142 -6.75 1.51 -19.17
CA VAL A 142 -5.62 2.39 -19.50
C VAL A 142 -4.95 1.91 -20.79
N PRO A 143 -5.20 2.55 -21.94
CA PRO A 143 -4.46 2.24 -23.15
C PRO A 143 -2.98 2.57 -22.98
N VAL A 144 -2.13 1.60 -23.34
CA VAL A 144 -0.67 1.73 -23.33
C VAL A 144 -0.14 1.73 -24.76
N THR A 145 0.69 2.69 -25.12
CA THR A 145 1.32 2.77 -26.45
C THR A 145 2.83 2.86 -26.33
N ALA A 146 3.56 2.29 -27.29
CA ALA A 146 5.01 2.43 -27.39
C ALA A 146 5.37 3.54 -28.39
N TYR A 147 6.43 4.30 -28.08
CA TYR A 147 6.99 5.31 -28.97
C TYR A 147 8.52 5.18 -29.00
N THR A 148 9.10 5.20 -30.20
CA THR A 148 10.55 5.00 -30.42
C THR A 148 11.21 6.17 -31.16
N GLY A 149 10.44 7.22 -31.46
CA GLY A 149 10.93 8.42 -32.14
C GLY A 149 11.57 9.44 -31.20
N ALA A 150 12.02 10.56 -31.74
CA ALA A 150 12.51 11.67 -30.92
C ALA A 150 11.38 12.35 -30.14
N LEU A 151 11.68 12.80 -28.92
CA LEU A 151 10.77 13.59 -28.08
C LEU A 151 10.80 15.05 -28.52
N THR A 152 10.02 15.38 -29.55
CA THR A 152 9.90 16.76 -30.05
C THR A 152 8.91 17.59 -29.22
N GLU A 153 9.02 18.91 -29.30
CA GLU A 153 8.09 19.82 -28.64
C GLU A 153 6.62 19.53 -28.98
N ASP A 154 6.30 19.42 -30.26
CA ASP A 154 4.95 19.10 -30.72
C ASP A 154 4.44 17.75 -30.18
N TYR A 155 5.34 16.80 -29.93
CA TYR A 155 4.97 15.52 -29.36
C TYR A 155 4.64 15.62 -27.87
N LEU A 156 5.45 16.36 -27.11
CA LEU A 156 5.30 16.49 -25.65
C LEU A 156 4.02 17.21 -25.23
N THR A 157 3.53 18.18 -26.03
CA THR A 157 2.28 18.91 -25.76
C THR A 157 1.01 18.04 -25.68
N LYS A 158 1.10 16.76 -26.07
CA LYS A 158 0.00 15.78 -25.94
C LYS A 158 -0.19 15.26 -24.52
N PHE A 159 0.79 15.45 -23.65
CA PHE A 159 0.84 14.87 -22.31
C PHE A 159 0.61 15.93 -21.23
N GLN A 160 0.00 15.50 -20.13
CA GLN A 160 -0.14 16.31 -18.92
C GLN A 160 1.06 16.12 -17.99
N VAL A 161 1.63 14.91 -17.98
CA VAL A 161 2.80 14.57 -17.17
C VAL A 161 3.83 13.85 -18.05
N VAL A 162 5.09 14.27 -17.93
CA VAL A 162 6.26 13.66 -18.58
C VAL A 162 7.23 13.20 -17.51
N VAL A 163 7.58 11.92 -17.54
CA VAL A 163 8.60 11.32 -16.69
C VAL A 163 9.80 10.95 -17.54
N LEU A 164 10.98 11.42 -17.17
CA LEU A 164 12.25 10.98 -17.74
C LEU A 164 12.99 10.07 -16.76
N THR A 165 13.48 8.96 -17.28
CA THR A 165 14.38 8.05 -16.57
C THR A 165 15.58 7.74 -17.46
N ASN A 166 16.75 7.56 -16.85
CA ASN A 166 17.99 7.19 -17.52
C ASN A 166 18.37 8.09 -18.71
N SER A 167 18.01 9.37 -18.68
CA SER A 167 18.31 10.35 -19.73
C SER A 167 19.60 11.13 -19.46
N THR A 168 20.12 11.83 -20.47
CA THR A 168 21.29 12.72 -20.29
C THR A 168 20.87 14.03 -19.63
N LEU A 169 21.79 14.69 -18.93
CA LEU A 169 21.49 15.99 -18.30
C LEU A 169 21.07 17.06 -19.33
N ASP A 170 21.72 17.09 -20.51
CA ASP A 170 21.36 18.03 -21.59
C ASP A 170 19.90 17.81 -22.04
N GLU A 171 19.46 16.55 -22.13
CA GLU A 171 18.07 16.20 -22.45
C GLU A 171 17.10 16.56 -21.30
N GLN A 172 17.49 16.29 -20.05
CA GLN A 172 16.69 16.65 -18.87
C GLN A 172 16.45 18.16 -18.79
N GLN A 173 17.50 18.97 -19.00
CA GLN A 173 17.41 20.42 -19.00
C GLN A 173 16.57 20.91 -20.18
N HIS A 174 16.85 20.44 -21.40
CA HIS A 174 16.10 20.88 -22.58
C HIS A 174 14.60 20.57 -22.48
N LEU A 175 14.24 19.33 -22.13
CA LEU A 175 12.85 18.92 -22.02
C LEU A 175 12.17 19.49 -20.77
N GLY A 176 12.92 19.66 -19.67
CA GLY A 176 12.43 20.27 -18.44
C GLY A 176 12.03 21.74 -18.63
N GLU A 177 12.91 22.55 -19.23
CA GLU A 177 12.60 23.95 -19.55
C GLU A 177 11.38 24.07 -20.49
N LEU A 178 11.32 23.18 -21.48
CA LEU A 178 10.19 23.14 -22.38
C LEU A 178 8.89 22.78 -21.63
N CYS A 179 8.89 21.73 -20.82
CA CYS A 179 7.72 21.31 -20.06
C CYS A 179 7.24 22.43 -19.11
N HIS A 180 8.18 23.04 -18.38
CA HIS A 180 7.92 24.16 -17.47
C HIS A 180 7.23 25.33 -18.21
N SER A 181 7.79 25.76 -19.34
CA SER A 181 7.25 26.88 -20.13
C SER A 181 5.87 26.62 -20.75
N LYS A 182 5.50 25.35 -20.92
CA LYS A 182 4.21 24.91 -21.50
C LYS A 182 3.21 24.47 -20.43
N GLY A 183 3.57 24.49 -19.15
CA GLY A 183 2.73 24.02 -18.04
C GLY A 183 2.53 22.50 -18.01
N ILE A 184 3.43 21.74 -18.64
CA ILE A 184 3.46 20.27 -18.59
C ILE A 184 4.19 19.87 -17.31
N LYS A 185 3.61 18.96 -16.53
CA LYS A 185 4.23 18.49 -15.27
C LYS A 185 5.41 17.57 -15.60
N PHE A 186 6.56 17.82 -14.99
CA PHE A 186 7.82 17.17 -15.33
C PHE A 186 8.43 16.47 -14.12
N ILE A 187 8.89 15.24 -14.33
CA ILE A 187 9.52 14.41 -13.30
C ILE A 187 10.78 13.79 -13.90
N VAL A 188 11.89 13.81 -13.16
CA VAL A 188 13.11 13.06 -13.49
C VAL A 188 13.38 12.07 -12.37
N ALA A 189 13.65 10.82 -12.71
CA ALA A 189 14.08 9.82 -11.74
C ALA A 189 15.24 9.02 -12.31
N ASP A 190 16.33 8.89 -11.56
CA ASP A 190 17.49 8.07 -11.94
C ASP A 190 17.97 7.20 -10.78
N THR A 191 18.41 6.00 -11.11
CA THR A 191 19.01 5.04 -10.18
C THR A 191 20.39 4.64 -10.69
N ARG A 192 21.36 4.52 -9.78
CA ARG A 192 22.78 4.23 -10.02
C ARG A 192 23.28 3.31 -8.92
N GLY A 193 23.12 2.00 -9.10
CA GLY A 193 23.40 1.01 -8.07
C GLY A 193 22.59 1.28 -6.80
N LEU A 194 23.28 1.60 -5.71
CA LEU A 194 22.68 1.91 -4.40
C LEU A 194 22.24 3.37 -4.24
N PHE A 195 22.44 4.22 -5.24
CA PHE A 195 22.09 5.64 -5.22
C PHE A 195 20.91 5.94 -6.13
N SER A 196 20.20 7.01 -5.82
CA SER A 196 19.10 7.50 -6.64
C SER A 196 18.83 8.99 -6.45
N GLN A 197 18.19 9.57 -7.46
CA GLN A 197 17.64 10.91 -7.43
C GLN A 197 16.21 10.92 -7.99
N LEU A 198 15.39 11.83 -7.48
CA LEU A 198 14.06 12.14 -7.97
C LEU A 198 13.87 13.67 -7.93
N PHE A 199 13.43 14.23 -9.04
CA PHE A 199 13.14 15.66 -9.19
C PHE A 199 11.71 15.85 -9.68
N CYS A 200 11.01 16.85 -9.13
CA CYS A 200 9.67 17.24 -9.56
C CYS A 200 9.61 18.72 -9.90
N ASP A 201 9.02 19.03 -11.07
CA ASP A 201 8.67 20.36 -11.50
C ASP A 201 7.23 20.37 -12.02
N PHE A 202 6.33 20.90 -11.20
CA PHE A 202 4.91 21.01 -11.53
C PHE A 202 4.51 22.42 -11.96
N GLY A 203 5.47 23.22 -12.44
CA GLY A 203 5.27 24.57 -12.97
C GLY A 203 5.09 25.64 -11.88
N GLU A 204 5.02 26.89 -12.32
CA GLU A 204 4.93 28.06 -11.44
C GLU A 204 3.63 28.12 -10.62
N GLU A 205 2.58 27.41 -11.05
CA GLU A 205 1.27 27.37 -10.42
C GLU A 205 0.70 25.96 -10.40
N MET A 206 0.70 25.35 -9.21
CA MET A 206 -0.01 24.12 -8.91
C MET A 206 -0.93 24.33 -7.70
N ILE A 207 -2.16 23.85 -7.82
CA ILE A 207 -3.11 23.82 -6.71
C ILE A 207 -3.07 22.44 -6.06
N VAL A 208 -2.73 22.39 -4.78
CA VAL A 208 -2.83 21.21 -3.93
C VAL A 208 -4.11 21.33 -3.10
N TYR A 209 -5.09 20.47 -3.38
CA TYR A 209 -6.40 20.48 -2.73
C TYR A 209 -6.41 19.83 -1.35
N ASP A 210 -5.44 18.96 -1.10
CA ASP A 210 -5.25 18.28 0.18
C ASP A 210 -3.75 18.00 0.34
N THR A 211 -3.14 18.56 1.37
CA THR A 211 -1.70 18.49 1.59
C THR A 211 -1.25 17.26 2.38
N ASN A 212 -2.16 16.53 3.04
CA ASN A 212 -1.75 15.47 3.98
C ASN A 212 -2.52 14.16 3.83
N GLY A 213 -3.66 14.15 3.13
CA GLY A 213 -4.44 12.95 2.88
C GLY A 213 -5.24 12.44 4.08
N GLU A 214 -5.16 13.12 5.22
CA GLU A 214 -5.92 12.77 6.41
C GLU A 214 -7.37 13.22 6.27
N GLN A 215 -8.29 12.42 6.81
CA GLN A 215 -9.70 12.78 6.82
C GLN A 215 -9.90 14.07 7.65
N PRO A 216 -10.75 15.01 7.19
CA PRO A 216 -11.04 16.21 7.95
C PRO A 216 -11.54 15.87 9.36
N LEU A 217 -10.91 16.48 10.36
CA LEU A 217 -11.26 16.27 11.76
C LEU A 217 -12.61 16.94 12.09
N SER A 218 -13.31 16.40 13.09
CA SER A 218 -14.53 17.00 13.62
C SER A 218 -14.63 16.82 15.12
N ALA A 219 -15.21 17.80 15.80
CA ALA A 219 -15.42 17.77 17.24
C ALA A 219 -16.78 18.40 17.61
N MET A 220 -17.35 17.92 18.72
CA MET A 220 -18.57 18.49 19.30
C MET A 220 -18.24 19.67 20.20
N ILE A 221 -19.08 20.69 20.15
CA ILE A 221 -18.89 21.96 20.87
C ILE A 221 -19.62 21.92 22.20
N SER A 222 -18.90 22.35 23.25
CA SER A 222 -19.42 22.55 24.60
C SER A 222 -19.85 24.00 24.81
N MET A 223 -19.00 24.96 24.44
CA MET A 223 -19.22 26.39 24.64
C MET A 223 -18.53 27.22 23.55
N ILE A 224 -19.11 28.37 23.20
CA ILE A 224 -18.47 29.42 22.40
C ILE A 224 -18.57 30.75 23.15
N THR A 225 -17.46 31.43 23.38
CA THR A 225 -17.45 32.76 24.00
C THR A 225 -17.85 33.83 22.99
N LYS A 226 -18.43 34.92 23.50
CA LYS A 226 -18.73 36.13 22.73
C LYS A 226 -17.66 37.18 23.02
N ASP A 227 -16.55 37.08 22.29
CA ASP A 227 -15.33 37.85 22.53
C ASP A 227 -14.56 38.10 21.22
N ASN A 228 -13.47 38.87 21.29
CA ASN A 228 -12.54 39.10 20.20
C ASN A 228 -11.09 38.76 20.64
N PRO A 229 -10.55 37.59 20.24
CA PRO A 229 -11.17 36.57 19.40
C PRO A 229 -12.18 35.70 20.17
N GLY A 230 -13.19 35.15 19.48
CA GLY A 230 -14.09 34.16 20.09
C GLY A 230 -13.34 32.87 20.42
N VAL A 231 -13.70 32.20 21.51
CA VAL A 231 -13.07 30.94 21.97
C VAL A 231 -14.09 29.82 21.94
N VAL A 232 -13.75 28.74 21.23
CA VAL A 232 -14.53 27.51 21.16
C VAL A 232 -13.93 26.51 22.15
N THR A 233 -14.78 25.92 22.97
CA THR A 233 -14.46 24.81 23.87
C THR A 233 -15.18 23.55 23.38
N CYS A 234 -14.43 22.48 23.12
CA CYS A 234 -14.96 21.17 22.73
C CYS A 234 -15.40 20.35 23.95
N LEU A 235 -16.22 19.33 23.75
CA LEU A 235 -16.60 18.39 24.82
C LEU A 235 -15.37 17.64 25.38
N ASP A 236 -15.32 17.50 26.71
CA ASP A 236 -14.14 16.99 27.45
C ASP A 236 -13.76 15.53 27.12
N GLU A 237 -14.68 14.74 26.55
CA GLU A 237 -14.46 13.31 26.27
C GLU A 237 -13.52 13.05 25.08
N ALA A 238 -13.26 14.07 24.23
CA ALA A 238 -12.39 13.93 23.07
C ALA A 238 -11.61 15.21 22.76
N ARG A 239 -10.29 15.10 22.56
CA ARG A 239 -9.45 16.18 22.03
C ARG A 239 -9.87 16.51 20.61
N HIS A 240 -9.84 17.79 20.23
CA HIS A 240 -10.23 18.21 18.87
C HIS A 240 -9.21 17.81 17.80
N GLY A 241 -7.93 17.71 18.14
CA GLY A 241 -6.87 17.29 17.21
C GLY A 241 -6.46 18.31 16.15
N PHE A 242 -7.16 19.43 15.99
CA PHE A 242 -6.75 20.51 15.09
C PHE A 242 -5.39 21.13 15.44
N GLU A 243 -4.78 21.79 14.44
CA GLU A 243 -3.54 22.55 14.54
C GLU A 243 -3.77 24.06 14.30
N SER A 244 -2.87 24.92 14.77
CA SER A 244 -2.99 26.36 14.50
C SER A 244 -2.75 26.63 13.01
N GLY A 245 -3.62 27.43 12.39
CA GLY A 245 -3.63 27.65 10.95
C GLY A 245 -4.59 26.72 10.18
N ASP A 246 -5.21 25.75 10.87
CA ASP A 246 -6.35 25.01 10.29
C ASP A 246 -7.53 25.93 10.03
N TYR A 247 -8.38 25.54 9.09
CA TYR A 247 -9.64 26.21 8.80
C TYR A 247 -10.81 25.31 9.20
N VAL A 248 -11.86 25.89 9.77
CA VAL A 248 -13.03 25.14 10.22
C VAL A 248 -14.35 25.81 9.79
N THR A 249 -15.40 25.02 9.73
CA THR A 249 -16.79 25.49 9.60
C THR A 249 -17.66 24.86 10.69
N PHE A 250 -18.86 25.40 10.91
CA PHE A 250 -19.74 25.02 12.00
C PHE A 250 -21.11 24.59 11.49
N THR A 251 -21.72 23.64 12.20
CA THR A 251 -23.11 23.23 12.00
C THR A 251 -23.78 23.03 13.35
N GLU A 252 -25.11 23.11 13.40
CA GLU A 252 -25.93 22.81 14.58
C GLU A 252 -25.66 23.67 15.84
N VAL A 253 -24.95 24.79 15.72
CA VAL A 253 -24.74 25.75 16.82
C VAL A 253 -26.07 26.45 17.12
N GLN A 254 -26.63 26.21 18.31
CA GLN A 254 -27.85 26.89 18.74
C GLN A 254 -27.50 28.16 19.52
N GLY A 255 -28.21 29.24 19.24
CA GLY A 255 -28.01 30.54 19.90
C GLY A 255 -27.06 31.47 19.16
N MET A 256 -25.96 30.96 18.60
CA MET A 256 -24.97 31.72 17.81
C MET A 256 -24.97 31.25 16.34
N THR A 257 -26.12 31.44 15.67
CA THR A 257 -26.42 30.79 14.38
C THR A 257 -25.64 31.34 13.19
N GLU A 258 -25.01 32.51 13.32
CA GLU A 258 -24.17 33.15 12.31
C GLU A 258 -22.94 32.29 11.96
N LEU A 259 -22.53 31.39 12.86
CA LEU A 259 -21.47 30.43 12.62
C LEU A 259 -21.91 29.27 11.71
N ASN A 260 -23.19 28.89 11.71
CA ASN A 260 -23.64 27.72 10.97
C ASN A 260 -23.51 27.93 9.45
N GLY A 261 -22.74 27.06 8.79
CA GLY A 261 -22.47 27.15 7.36
C GLY A 261 -21.63 28.38 6.97
N CYS A 262 -20.88 28.95 7.91
CA CYS A 262 -19.99 30.07 7.62
C CYS A 262 -18.87 29.66 6.65
N GLN A 263 -18.30 30.66 5.97
CA GLN A 263 -17.05 30.45 5.23
C GLN A 263 -15.96 29.93 6.18
N PRO A 264 -15.03 29.08 5.70
CA PRO A 264 -13.99 28.51 6.55
C PRO A 264 -13.23 29.60 7.31
N VAL A 265 -13.12 29.44 8.63
CA VAL A 265 -12.45 30.37 9.54
C VAL A 265 -11.14 29.77 10.00
N GLU A 266 -10.05 30.53 9.89
CA GLU A 266 -8.75 30.12 10.43
C GLU A 266 -8.78 30.09 11.96
N ILE A 267 -8.20 29.05 12.55
CA ILE A 267 -8.17 28.86 13.99
C ILE A 267 -6.77 29.02 14.57
N LYS A 268 -6.72 29.36 15.86
CA LYS A 268 -5.50 29.27 16.68
C LYS A 268 -5.75 28.40 17.89
N VAL A 269 -4.99 27.32 18.01
CA VAL A 269 -5.12 26.36 19.11
C VAL A 269 -4.64 26.99 20.41
N LEU A 270 -5.47 26.90 21.46
CA LEU A 270 -5.18 27.41 22.80
C LEU A 270 -4.89 26.29 23.80
N GLY A 271 -5.35 25.08 23.51
CA GLY A 271 -5.13 23.87 24.31
C GLY A 271 -5.69 22.64 23.59
N PRO A 272 -5.71 21.46 24.23
CA PRO A 272 -6.22 20.22 23.61
C PRO A 272 -7.74 20.18 23.40
N TYR A 273 -8.47 21.09 24.05
CA TYR A 273 -9.94 21.17 24.01
C TYR A 273 -10.44 22.57 23.60
N THR A 274 -9.55 23.52 23.34
CA THR A 274 -9.92 24.92 23.10
C THR A 274 -9.10 25.54 21.98
N PHE A 275 -9.77 26.35 21.16
CA PHE A 275 -9.14 27.14 20.10
C PHE A 275 -9.91 28.46 19.90
N SER A 276 -9.23 29.48 19.40
CA SER A 276 -9.86 30.75 19.04
C SER A 276 -10.22 30.82 17.56
N ILE A 277 -11.26 31.58 17.25
CA ILE A 277 -11.80 31.83 15.91
C ILE A 277 -11.86 33.34 15.62
N CYS A 278 -12.68 33.76 14.66
CA CYS A 278 -12.92 35.16 14.33
C CYS A 278 -13.56 35.96 15.49
N ASP A 279 -13.75 37.26 15.29
CA ASP A 279 -14.48 38.13 16.22
C ASP A 279 -15.95 37.68 16.31
N THR A 280 -16.37 37.31 17.52
CA THR A 280 -17.74 36.85 17.82
C THR A 280 -18.52 37.87 18.65
N ALA A 281 -17.92 39.00 19.04
CA ALA A 281 -18.55 39.98 19.93
C ALA A 281 -19.88 40.53 19.38
N GLY A 282 -20.01 40.58 18.04
CA GLY A 282 -21.21 41.01 17.33
C GLY A 282 -22.29 39.93 17.14
N PHE A 283 -22.04 38.68 17.51
CA PHE A 283 -22.96 37.57 17.25
C PHE A 283 -24.00 37.39 18.36
N THR A 284 -25.02 36.60 18.07
CA THR A 284 -26.00 36.15 19.08
C THR A 284 -25.37 35.23 20.13
N ASP A 285 -25.97 35.17 21.33
CA ASP A 285 -25.37 34.44 22.46
C ASP A 285 -25.48 32.92 22.25
N TYR A 286 -24.38 32.20 22.44
CA TYR A 286 -24.37 30.74 22.38
C TYR A 286 -25.31 30.14 23.43
N VAL A 287 -26.08 29.12 23.03
CA VAL A 287 -27.01 28.41 23.91
C VAL A 287 -26.51 26.98 24.18
N ARG A 288 -26.34 26.15 23.14
CA ARG A 288 -25.89 24.76 23.25
C ARG A 288 -25.57 24.13 21.89
N GLY A 289 -24.91 22.98 21.93
CA GLY A 289 -24.70 22.10 20.80
C GLY A 289 -23.72 22.67 19.78
N GLY A 290 -23.65 22.01 18.63
CA GLY A 290 -22.81 22.41 17.53
C GLY A 290 -21.68 21.43 17.27
N ILE A 291 -21.35 21.32 15.99
CA ILE A 291 -20.27 20.49 15.47
C ILE A 291 -19.35 21.42 14.70
N VAL A 292 -18.05 21.35 15.03
CA VAL A 292 -16.99 21.95 14.24
C VAL A 292 -16.39 20.90 13.32
N SER A 293 -16.15 21.28 12.06
CA SER A 293 -15.54 20.41 11.05
C SER A 293 -14.40 21.14 10.37
N GLN A 294 -13.25 20.47 10.26
CA GLN A 294 -12.09 20.99 9.52
C GLN A 294 -12.42 21.08 8.03
N VAL A 295 -11.92 22.12 7.38
CA VAL A 295 -12.00 22.31 5.94
C VAL A 295 -10.58 22.41 5.41
N LYS A 296 -10.21 21.51 4.50
CA LYS A 296 -8.91 21.55 3.83
C LYS A 296 -8.93 22.65 2.77
N MET A 297 -8.17 23.70 3.00
CA MET A 297 -8.07 24.81 2.05
C MET A 297 -7.07 24.48 0.94
N PRO A 298 -7.41 24.71 -0.35
CA PRO A 298 -6.46 24.53 -1.44
C PRO A 298 -5.24 25.43 -1.26
N LYS A 299 -4.04 24.85 -1.40
CA LYS A 299 -2.77 25.55 -1.31
C LYS A 299 -2.17 25.71 -2.71
N LYS A 300 -1.86 26.95 -3.09
CA LYS A 300 -1.08 27.22 -4.30
C LYS A 300 0.41 27.08 -3.99
N ILE A 301 1.11 26.29 -4.79
CA ILE A 301 2.57 26.10 -4.72
C ILE A 301 3.20 26.39 -6.08
N SER A 302 4.48 26.71 -6.08
CA SER A 302 5.26 27.11 -7.25
C SER A 302 6.56 26.34 -7.29
N PHE A 303 6.90 25.79 -8.46
CA PHE A 303 8.15 25.07 -8.70
C PHE A 303 9.12 25.94 -9.49
N LYS A 304 10.41 25.70 -9.28
CA LYS A 304 11.47 26.25 -10.12
C LYS A 304 11.64 25.33 -11.33
N SER A 305 12.06 25.88 -12.47
CA SER A 305 12.50 25.04 -13.58
C SER A 305 13.71 24.20 -13.16
N ILE A 306 13.98 23.10 -13.87
CA ILE A 306 15.12 22.23 -13.55
C ILE A 306 16.44 23.00 -13.52
N SER A 307 16.69 23.94 -14.44
CA SER A 307 17.95 24.69 -14.45
C SER A 307 18.05 25.61 -13.23
N SER A 308 16.98 26.34 -12.90
CA SER A 308 16.97 27.19 -11.71
C SER A 308 17.05 26.39 -10.40
N SER A 309 16.44 25.21 -10.37
CA SER A 309 16.48 24.30 -9.22
C SER A 309 17.84 23.61 -9.04
N MET A 310 18.64 23.47 -10.10
CA MET A 310 20.02 23.02 -9.98
C MET A 310 20.93 24.08 -9.36
N ASP A 311 20.72 25.36 -9.68
CA ASP A 311 21.51 26.46 -9.09
C ASP A 311 21.09 26.76 -7.64
N GLU A 312 19.81 26.54 -7.31
CA GLU A 312 19.24 26.79 -5.98
C GLU A 312 18.37 25.62 -5.50
N PRO A 313 18.97 24.46 -5.18
CA PRO A 313 18.25 23.24 -4.87
C PRO A 313 17.51 23.31 -3.54
N GLU A 314 16.31 22.74 -3.54
CA GLU A 314 15.51 22.47 -2.34
C GLU A 314 15.41 20.95 -2.16
N PHE A 315 15.93 20.45 -1.04
CA PHE A 315 16.03 19.01 -0.76
C PHE A 315 14.94 18.52 0.17
N VAL A 316 14.29 17.41 -0.21
CA VAL A 316 13.49 16.58 0.69
C VAL A 316 14.42 15.55 1.33
N MET A 317 14.47 15.55 2.66
CA MET A 317 15.31 14.62 3.42
C MET A 317 14.72 13.22 3.42
N THR A 318 15.54 12.21 3.08
CA THR A 318 15.15 10.80 3.09
C THR A 318 15.58 10.09 4.36
N ASP A 319 16.78 10.38 4.85
CA ASP A 319 17.34 9.85 6.09
C ASP A 319 17.97 10.99 6.89
N PHE A 320 17.40 11.28 8.06
CA PHE A 320 17.89 12.34 8.95
C PHE A 320 19.26 12.04 9.55
N ALA A 321 19.72 10.79 9.54
CA ALA A 321 21.10 10.43 9.90
C ALA A 321 22.12 10.82 8.82
N LYS A 322 21.66 11.11 7.58
CA LYS A 322 22.48 11.46 6.41
C LYS A 322 22.22 12.88 5.93
N PHE A 323 22.07 13.84 6.85
CA PHE A 323 21.62 15.20 6.57
C PHE A 323 22.47 15.96 5.52
N GLU A 324 23.77 15.68 5.44
CA GLU A 324 24.68 16.35 4.49
C GLU A 324 24.71 15.68 3.10
N SER A 325 24.25 14.43 2.99
CA SER A 325 24.34 13.63 1.76
C SER A 325 23.61 14.22 0.55
N PRO A 326 22.40 14.81 0.65
CA PRO A 326 21.69 15.31 -0.53
C PRO A 326 22.50 16.32 -1.36
N GLY A 327 23.22 17.24 -0.72
CA GLY A 327 24.07 18.21 -1.41
C GLY A 327 25.27 17.55 -2.11
N GLN A 328 25.89 16.55 -1.46
CA GLN A 328 26.99 15.77 -2.04
C GLN A 328 26.53 15.01 -3.28
N LEU A 329 25.37 14.34 -3.18
CA LEU A 329 24.78 13.56 -4.27
C LEU A 329 24.29 14.44 -5.41
N HIS A 330 23.80 15.64 -5.13
CA HIS A 330 23.45 16.62 -6.15
C HIS A 330 24.63 16.96 -7.08
N VAL A 331 25.82 17.17 -6.50
CA VAL A 331 27.06 17.34 -7.27
C VAL A 331 27.48 16.02 -7.93
N GLY A 332 27.38 14.90 -7.20
CA GLY A 332 27.78 13.57 -7.68
C GLY A 332 27.03 13.12 -8.94
N PHE A 333 25.71 13.29 -8.99
CA PHE A 333 24.91 12.95 -10.18
C PHE A 333 25.24 13.84 -11.38
N GLN A 334 25.49 15.13 -11.17
CA GLN A 334 26.00 16.02 -12.23
C GLN A 334 27.37 15.57 -12.75
N ALA A 335 28.27 15.13 -11.85
CA ALA A 335 29.56 14.57 -12.24
C ALA A 335 29.41 13.27 -13.04
N ILE A 336 28.45 12.40 -12.72
CA ILE A 336 28.14 11.18 -13.50
C ILE A 336 27.71 11.56 -14.92
N HIS A 337 26.85 12.56 -15.08
CA HIS A 337 26.46 13.05 -16.40
C HIS A 337 27.65 13.66 -17.17
N ALA A 338 28.52 14.41 -16.50
CA ALA A 338 29.74 14.96 -17.11
C ALA A 338 30.69 13.84 -17.58
N PHE A 339 30.86 12.80 -16.76
CA PHE A 339 31.64 11.61 -17.10
C PHE A 339 31.05 10.91 -18.34
N GLN A 340 29.73 10.68 -18.32
CA GLN A 340 29.03 10.03 -19.43
C GLN A 340 29.14 10.83 -20.73
N LYS A 341 29.06 12.16 -20.67
CA LYS A 341 29.25 13.05 -21.83
C LYS A 341 30.66 12.97 -22.40
N LYS A 342 31.68 12.82 -21.55
CA LYS A 342 33.09 12.72 -21.94
C LYS A 342 33.44 11.36 -22.54
N HIS A 343 32.93 10.28 -21.96
CA HIS A 343 33.35 8.90 -22.30
C HIS A 343 32.32 8.10 -23.09
N ASN A 344 31.10 8.60 -23.23
CA ASN A 344 29.96 7.88 -23.82
C ASN A 344 29.66 6.52 -23.15
N ARG A 345 29.97 6.42 -21.85
CA ARG A 345 29.70 5.26 -20.97
C ARG A 345 29.60 5.73 -19.53
N LEU A 346 29.03 4.90 -18.66
CA LEU A 346 29.12 5.09 -17.21
C LEU A 346 30.51 4.67 -16.71
N PRO A 347 30.92 5.09 -15.50
CA PRO A 347 32.08 4.53 -14.80
C PRO A 347 32.01 3.00 -14.75
N ALA A 348 33.15 2.34 -14.96
CA ALA A 348 33.24 0.89 -14.86
C ALA A 348 33.08 0.44 -13.39
N PRO A 349 32.41 -0.69 -13.13
CA PRO A 349 32.21 -1.20 -11.78
C PRO A 349 33.52 -1.26 -11.00
N TRP A 350 33.53 -0.64 -9.81
CA TRP A 350 34.66 -0.66 -8.89
C TRP A 350 36.01 -0.16 -9.43
N SER A 351 36.00 0.62 -10.52
CA SER A 351 37.23 1.12 -11.11
C SER A 351 37.81 2.31 -10.36
N GLN A 352 39.06 2.17 -9.88
CA GLN A 352 39.75 3.23 -9.15
C GLN A 352 40.04 4.43 -10.05
N THR A 353 40.44 4.18 -11.31
CA THR A 353 40.75 5.24 -12.27
C THR A 353 39.51 6.06 -12.61
N ASP A 354 38.39 5.42 -12.91
CA ASP A 354 37.14 6.13 -13.16
C ASP A 354 36.61 6.81 -11.87
N GLY A 355 36.87 6.23 -10.69
CA GLY A 355 36.57 6.84 -9.39
C GLY A 355 37.33 8.15 -9.14
N ASP A 356 38.63 8.17 -9.40
CA ASP A 356 39.47 9.36 -9.29
C ASP A 356 39.07 10.44 -10.32
N GLU A 357 38.71 10.02 -11.54
CA GLU A 357 38.22 10.94 -12.56
C GLU A 357 36.85 11.53 -12.18
N LEU A 358 35.91 10.71 -11.69
CA LEU A 358 34.61 11.20 -11.25
C LEU A 358 34.76 12.22 -10.11
N LEU A 359 35.66 11.95 -9.16
CA LEU A 359 35.96 12.90 -8.08
C LEU A 359 36.52 14.22 -8.62
N THR A 360 37.37 14.16 -9.65
CA THR A 360 37.89 15.37 -10.31
C THR A 360 36.77 16.15 -10.97
N LEU A 361 35.88 15.48 -11.71
CA LEU A 361 34.69 16.11 -12.32
C LEU A 361 33.75 16.69 -11.26
N ALA A 362 33.53 16.00 -10.13
CA ALA A 362 32.72 16.52 -9.03
C ALA A 362 33.31 17.79 -8.42
N LYS A 363 34.64 17.85 -8.26
CA LYS A 363 35.35 19.07 -7.83
C LYS A 363 35.18 20.21 -8.83
N GLU A 364 35.25 19.92 -10.13
CA GLU A 364 35.01 20.90 -11.19
C GLU A 364 33.57 21.43 -11.16
N VAL A 365 32.57 20.54 -11.11
CA VAL A 365 31.15 20.90 -10.97
C VAL A 365 30.93 21.78 -9.75
N ASN A 366 31.38 21.35 -8.56
CA ASN A 366 31.21 22.11 -7.33
C ASN A 366 31.93 23.48 -7.35
N SER A 367 33.05 23.58 -8.08
CA SER A 367 33.75 24.87 -8.23
C SER A 367 32.98 25.88 -9.06
N ALA A 368 32.15 25.41 -10.00
CA ALA A 368 31.26 26.23 -10.81
C ALA A 368 29.95 26.61 -10.08
N GLN A 369 29.57 25.85 -9.05
CA GLN A 369 28.38 26.12 -8.23
C GLN A 369 28.55 27.36 -7.35
N THR A 370 27.42 28.01 -7.05
CA THR A 370 27.33 29.15 -6.13
C THR A 370 26.12 28.99 -5.20
N GLY A 371 25.99 29.84 -4.17
CA GLY A 371 24.81 29.83 -3.30
C GLY A 371 24.61 28.49 -2.58
N SER A 372 23.35 28.02 -2.53
CA SER A 372 22.96 26.79 -1.82
C SER A 372 23.35 25.50 -2.54
N ALA A 373 23.72 25.56 -3.82
CA ALA A 373 24.23 24.40 -4.56
C ALA A 373 25.72 24.11 -4.30
N LYS A 374 26.47 25.10 -3.77
CA LYS A 374 27.90 24.94 -3.49
C LYS A 374 28.13 24.20 -2.18
N ILE A 375 28.93 23.15 -2.25
CA ILE A 375 29.35 22.35 -1.10
C ILE A 375 30.72 22.83 -0.61
N GLU A 376 30.84 23.14 0.69
CA GLU A 376 32.10 23.63 1.27
C GLU A 376 33.21 22.57 1.22
N GLN A 377 32.87 21.34 1.61
CA GLN A 377 33.76 20.19 1.61
C GLN A 377 33.08 18.99 0.96
N LEU A 378 33.62 18.52 -0.16
CA LEU A 378 33.14 17.30 -0.80
C LEU A 378 33.56 16.06 -0.03
N ASP A 379 32.62 15.14 0.17
CA ASP A 379 32.92 13.80 0.68
C ASP A 379 33.50 12.95 -0.46
N GLU A 380 34.84 12.90 -0.54
CA GLU A 380 35.55 12.19 -1.59
C GLU A 380 35.23 10.68 -1.60
N ALA A 381 34.99 10.08 -0.43
CA ALA A 381 34.70 8.65 -0.31
C ALA A 381 33.30 8.34 -0.86
N LEU A 382 32.31 9.18 -0.55
CA LEU A 382 30.95 9.07 -1.06
C LEU A 382 30.92 9.19 -2.60
N ILE A 383 31.61 10.19 -3.16
CA ILE A 383 31.68 10.39 -4.61
C ILE A 383 32.36 9.20 -5.31
N LYS A 384 33.44 8.67 -4.74
CA LYS A 384 34.09 7.46 -5.28
C LYS A 384 33.17 6.24 -5.22
N LYS A 385 32.45 6.04 -4.12
CA LYS A 385 31.44 4.96 -4.00
C LYS A 385 30.35 5.10 -5.05
N LEU A 386 29.86 6.31 -5.31
CA LEU A 386 28.92 6.57 -6.40
C LEU A 386 29.48 6.12 -7.76
N SER A 387 30.76 6.41 -8.04
CA SER A 387 31.44 5.91 -9.25
C SER A 387 31.45 4.38 -9.32
N PHE A 388 31.85 3.72 -8.22
CA PHE A 388 32.05 2.27 -8.19
C PHE A 388 30.77 1.48 -8.47
N VAL A 389 29.60 2.01 -8.09
CA VAL A 389 28.31 1.36 -8.28
C VAL A 389 27.47 1.99 -9.40
N ALA A 390 28.01 2.96 -10.14
CA ALA A 390 27.25 3.76 -11.11
C ALA A 390 26.62 2.94 -12.24
N ALA A 391 27.30 1.87 -12.66
CA ALA A 391 26.83 0.92 -13.67
C ALA A 391 25.82 -0.10 -13.12
N GLY A 392 25.55 -0.09 -11.81
CA GLY A 392 24.61 -0.99 -11.16
C GLY A 392 23.15 -0.66 -11.47
N ASP A 393 22.33 -1.71 -11.53
CA ASP A 393 20.88 -1.63 -11.72
C ASP A 393 20.20 -2.63 -10.77
N LEU A 394 19.59 -2.11 -9.71
CA LEU A 394 19.08 -2.91 -8.59
C LEU A 394 17.55 -2.85 -8.54
N ALA A 395 16.90 -4.03 -8.59
CA ALA A 395 15.45 -4.14 -8.46
C ALA A 395 14.89 -3.48 -7.18
N PRO A 396 15.51 -3.61 -5.98
CA PRO A 396 15.02 -2.95 -4.78
C PRO A 396 15.00 -1.41 -4.85
N ILE A 397 16.06 -0.81 -5.39
CA ILE A 397 16.15 0.66 -5.55
C ILE A 397 15.15 1.13 -6.60
N ASN A 398 15.01 0.40 -7.71
CA ASN A 398 14.01 0.69 -8.73
C ASN A 398 12.59 0.55 -8.20
N ALA A 399 12.31 -0.44 -7.34
CA ALA A 399 11.01 -0.60 -6.66
C ALA A 399 10.71 0.57 -5.72
N PHE A 400 11.70 0.97 -4.90
CA PHE A 400 11.57 2.11 -3.99
C PHE A 400 11.26 3.40 -4.77
N ILE A 401 12.18 3.81 -5.63
CA ILE A 401 12.07 5.09 -6.36
C ILE A 401 10.94 5.04 -7.40
N GLY A 402 10.68 3.89 -8.01
CA GLY A 402 9.58 3.72 -8.94
C GLY A 402 8.20 3.86 -8.27
N GLY A 403 8.05 3.39 -7.03
CA GLY A 403 6.85 3.64 -6.22
C GLY A 403 6.67 5.13 -5.89
N LEU A 404 7.75 5.81 -5.50
CA LEU A 404 7.77 7.25 -5.21
C LEU A 404 7.45 8.09 -6.45
N ALA A 405 8.18 7.91 -7.55
CA ALA A 405 7.98 8.67 -8.78
C ALA A 405 6.58 8.44 -9.38
N ALA A 406 6.05 7.22 -9.33
CA ALA A 406 4.67 6.96 -9.72
C ALA A 406 3.65 7.66 -8.81
N GLN A 407 3.91 7.76 -7.51
CA GLN A 407 3.08 8.55 -6.61
C GLN A 407 3.12 10.04 -6.99
N GLU A 408 4.29 10.58 -7.31
CA GLU A 408 4.43 11.97 -7.79
C GLU A 408 3.68 12.23 -9.10
N VAL A 409 3.64 11.26 -10.03
CA VAL A 409 2.77 11.33 -11.22
C VAL A 409 1.30 11.46 -10.82
N MET A 410 0.84 10.70 -9.82
CA MET A 410 -0.55 10.80 -9.33
C MET A 410 -0.82 12.17 -8.69
N LYS A 411 0.12 12.72 -7.92
CA LYS A 411 0.01 14.07 -7.34
C LYS A 411 -0.06 15.13 -8.43
N ALA A 412 0.81 15.05 -9.43
CA ALA A 412 0.84 15.95 -10.59
C ALA A 412 -0.50 15.97 -11.34
N CYS A 413 -1.14 14.81 -11.50
CA CYS A 413 -2.43 14.68 -12.18
C CYS A 413 -3.61 15.21 -11.37
N THR A 414 -3.51 15.25 -10.05
CA THR A 414 -4.70 15.38 -9.17
C THR A 414 -4.67 16.58 -8.24
N GLY A 415 -3.49 17.12 -7.91
CA GLY A 415 -3.36 18.04 -6.78
C GLY A 415 -3.75 17.41 -5.44
N LYS A 416 -3.79 16.08 -5.32
CA LYS A 416 -3.98 15.36 -4.06
C LYS A 416 -2.59 15.04 -3.49
N PHE A 417 -2.40 15.34 -2.21
CA PHE A 417 -1.16 15.25 -1.44
C PHE A 417 -0.11 16.32 -1.76
N MET A 418 0.80 16.55 -0.82
CA MET A 418 1.93 17.46 -1.00
C MET A 418 2.98 16.80 -1.91
N PRO A 419 3.42 17.43 -3.01
CA PRO A 419 4.52 16.93 -3.84
C PRO A 419 5.89 16.98 -3.16
N ILE A 420 6.84 16.24 -3.72
CA ILE A 420 8.27 16.46 -3.44
C ILE A 420 8.67 17.86 -3.97
N MET A 421 9.26 18.69 -3.11
CA MET A 421 9.74 20.04 -3.43
C MET A 421 11.22 20.15 -3.05
N GLN A 422 12.17 20.06 -3.98
CA GLN A 422 11.99 19.60 -5.38
C GLN A 422 12.90 18.40 -5.70
N TRP A 423 14.03 18.29 -5.01
CA TRP A 423 14.98 17.20 -5.17
C TRP A 423 14.91 16.23 -3.99
N LEU A 424 14.90 14.94 -4.30
CA LEU A 424 15.02 13.86 -3.33
C LEU A 424 16.19 12.99 -3.75
N TYR A 425 17.15 12.82 -2.85
CA TYR A 425 18.27 11.90 -3.02
C TYR A 425 18.17 10.78 -1.99
N PHE A 426 18.51 9.57 -2.39
CA PHE A 426 18.51 8.41 -1.51
C PHE A 426 19.70 7.51 -1.83
N ASP A 427 20.35 7.00 -0.78
CA ASP A 427 21.36 5.96 -0.87
C ASP A 427 21.14 4.87 0.18
N ALA A 428 21.48 3.64 -0.19
CA ALA A 428 21.43 2.48 0.69
C ALA A 428 22.82 1.81 0.81
N LEU A 429 23.86 2.63 1.00
CA LEU A 429 25.25 2.17 1.08
C LEU A 429 25.51 1.11 2.16
N GLU A 430 24.67 1.06 3.18
CA GLU A 430 24.69 0.04 4.24
C GLU A 430 24.42 -1.38 3.70
N CYS A 431 23.99 -1.51 2.44
CA CYS A 431 23.87 -2.82 1.78
C CYS A 431 25.22 -3.39 1.31
N LEU A 432 26.30 -2.60 1.29
CA LEU A 432 27.63 -3.13 0.99
C LEU A 432 28.15 -3.94 2.18
N ALA A 433 28.92 -5.01 1.92
CA ALA A 433 29.45 -5.90 2.94
C ALA A 433 30.24 -5.17 4.06
N GLU A 434 30.05 -5.61 5.30
CA GLU A 434 30.71 -5.03 6.49
C GLU A 434 32.20 -5.37 6.61
N ASP A 435 32.61 -6.53 6.10
CA ASP A 435 33.96 -7.07 6.26
C ASP A 435 34.93 -6.45 5.25
N GLU A 436 35.97 -5.78 5.74
CA GLU A 436 37.08 -5.24 4.93
C GLU A 436 37.83 -6.31 4.12
N GLY A 437 37.63 -7.61 4.44
CA GLY A 437 38.19 -8.76 3.71
C GLY A 437 37.42 -9.20 2.46
N VAL A 438 36.15 -8.77 2.29
CA VAL A 438 35.39 -8.99 1.04
C VAL A 438 35.76 -7.87 0.08
N VAL A 439 36.90 -8.02 -0.59
CA VAL A 439 37.37 -7.01 -1.55
C VAL A 439 36.53 -7.12 -2.83
N LEU A 440 35.63 -6.16 -3.02
CA LEU A 440 34.96 -5.93 -4.30
C LEU A 440 35.99 -5.29 -5.25
N THR A 441 36.28 -5.98 -6.35
CA THR A 441 37.27 -5.57 -7.35
C THR A 441 36.61 -5.40 -8.72
N GLU A 442 37.29 -4.70 -9.63
CA GLU A 442 36.84 -4.60 -11.04
C GLU A 442 36.58 -5.99 -11.66
N GLU A 443 37.41 -6.99 -11.34
CA GLU A 443 37.26 -8.35 -11.89
C GLU A 443 36.06 -9.11 -11.30
N GLU A 444 35.82 -8.98 -10.00
CA GLU A 444 34.69 -9.62 -9.30
C GLU A 444 33.35 -9.04 -9.75
N CYS A 445 33.31 -7.74 -10.02
CA CYS A 445 32.11 -6.98 -10.40
C CYS A 445 31.98 -6.79 -11.93
N ALA A 446 32.86 -7.41 -12.72
CA ALA A 446 32.79 -7.35 -14.18
C ALA A 446 31.53 -8.08 -14.70
N PRO A 447 30.89 -7.58 -15.77
CA PRO A 447 29.74 -8.24 -16.40
C PRO A 447 30.06 -9.68 -16.84
N ARG A 448 29.08 -10.57 -16.70
CA ARG A 448 29.13 -11.99 -17.06
C ARG A 448 28.25 -12.34 -18.26
N ASN A 449 27.62 -11.35 -18.88
CA ASN A 449 26.58 -11.52 -19.90
C ASN A 449 25.44 -12.38 -19.39
N CYS A 450 24.97 -12.05 -18.19
CA CYS A 450 23.84 -12.72 -17.57
C CYS A 450 22.83 -11.69 -17.07
N ARG A 451 21.63 -12.18 -16.75
CA ARG A 451 20.53 -11.35 -16.28
C ARG A 451 20.75 -10.64 -14.94
N TYR A 452 21.86 -10.91 -14.26
CA TYR A 452 22.22 -10.35 -12.97
C TYR A 452 23.38 -9.34 -13.07
N ASP A 453 23.84 -9.00 -14.28
CA ASP A 453 25.00 -8.12 -14.49
C ASP A 453 24.86 -6.75 -13.78
N GLY A 454 23.65 -6.18 -13.75
CA GLY A 454 23.37 -4.94 -13.04
C GLY A 454 23.49 -5.06 -11.51
N GLN A 455 23.24 -6.24 -10.95
CA GLN A 455 23.42 -6.51 -9.52
C GLN A 455 24.87 -6.90 -9.19
N ILE A 456 25.51 -7.70 -10.03
CA ILE A 456 26.92 -8.10 -9.93
C ILE A 456 27.84 -6.87 -9.98
N ALA A 457 27.50 -5.86 -10.78
CA ALA A 457 28.24 -4.59 -10.82
C ALA A 457 28.35 -3.89 -9.45
N VAL A 458 27.40 -4.14 -8.54
CA VAL A 458 27.40 -3.55 -7.20
C VAL A 458 28.04 -4.49 -6.19
N PHE A 459 27.59 -5.75 -6.14
CA PHE A 459 27.88 -6.68 -5.05
C PHE A 459 28.82 -7.84 -5.41
N GLY A 460 29.22 -7.95 -6.67
CA GLY A 460 30.03 -9.07 -7.16
C GLY A 460 29.25 -10.37 -7.36
N THR A 461 29.94 -11.37 -7.90
CA THR A 461 29.36 -12.70 -8.19
C THR A 461 29.12 -13.53 -6.92
N LYS A 462 29.95 -13.35 -5.89
CA LYS A 462 29.82 -14.08 -4.62
C LYS A 462 28.45 -13.88 -3.95
N LEU A 463 27.95 -12.64 -3.90
CA LEU A 463 26.61 -12.41 -3.34
C LEU A 463 25.54 -13.08 -4.21
N GLN A 464 25.68 -13.04 -5.53
CA GLN A 464 24.74 -13.68 -6.44
C GLN A 464 24.63 -15.18 -6.18
N ASP A 465 25.76 -15.85 -5.92
CA ASP A 465 25.80 -17.27 -5.55
C ASP A 465 25.14 -17.55 -4.21
N LEU A 466 25.31 -16.66 -3.21
CA LEU A 466 24.64 -16.78 -1.91
C LEU A 466 23.12 -16.66 -2.06
N LEU A 467 22.65 -15.66 -2.81
CA LEU A 467 21.23 -15.42 -3.09
C LEU A 467 20.58 -16.63 -3.77
N ALA A 468 21.27 -17.25 -4.72
CA ALA A 468 20.79 -18.42 -5.45
C ALA A 468 20.53 -19.64 -4.55
N LYS A 469 21.21 -19.74 -3.40
CA LYS A 469 21.12 -20.85 -2.46
C LYS A 469 20.08 -20.66 -1.35
N GLN A 470 19.52 -19.46 -1.22
CA GLN A 470 18.63 -19.13 -0.10
C GLN A 470 17.31 -19.91 -0.13
N ARG A 471 16.86 -20.35 1.04
CA ARG A 471 15.55 -20.96 1.31
C ARG A 471 14.69 -20.01 2.13
N TYR A 472 13.69 -19.39 1.49
CA TYR A 472 12.84 -18.37 2.14
C TYR A 472 11.38 -18.80 2.19
N PHE A 473 10.74 -18.51 3.33
CA PHE A 473 9.30 -18.67 3.50
C PHE A 473 8.60 -17.32 3.41
N LEU A 474 7.76 -17.15 2.41
CA LEU A 474 6.93 -15.97 2.20
C LEU A 474 5.50 -16.24 2.70
N VAL A 475 5.08 -15.49 3.71
CA VAL A 475 3.75 -15.65 4.31
C VAL A 475 2.80 -14.56 3.81
N GLY A 476 1.95 -14.93 2.86
CA GLY A 476 1.02 -14.04 2.16
C GLY A 476 1.42 -13.78 0.70
N ALA A 477 0.45 -13.85 -0.20
CA ALA A 477 0.56 -13.59 -1.64
C ALA A 477 -0.34 -12.42 -2.07
N GLY A 478 -0.61 -11.49 -1.14
CA GLY A 478 -1.32 -10.24 -1.38
C GLY A 478 -0.47 -9.18 -2.10
N ALA A 479 -0.74 -7.90 -1.82
CA ALA A 479 -0.04 -6.78 -2.49
C ALA A 479 1.48 -6.82 -2.25
N ILE A 480 1.88 -6.89 -0.97
CA ILE A 480 3.29 -7.00 -0.56
C ILE A 480 3.91 -8.30 -1.10
N GLY A 481 3.17 -9.42 -1.03
CA GLY A 481 3.65 -10.72 -1.51
C GLY A 481 3.96 -10.73 -3.00
N CYS A 482 3.11 -10.12 -3.83
CA CYS A 482 3.35 -9.98 -5.26
C CYS A 482 4.63 -9.17 -5.57
N GLU A 483 4.82 -8.04 -4.88
CA GLU A 483 6.02 -7.21 -5.03
C GLU A 483 7.28 -7.93 -4.54
N LEU A 484 7.20 -8.65 -3.41
CA LEU A 484 8.32 -9.43 -2.88
C LEU A 484 8.75 -10.52 -3.87
N LEU A 485 7.78 -11.28 -4.42
CA LEU A 485 8.10 -12.32 -5.38
C LEU A 485 8.71 -11.77 -6.68
N LYS A 486 8.24 -10.62 -7.17
CA LYS A 486 8.90 -9.93 -8.30
C LYS A 486 10.34 -9.59 -7.95
N ASN A 487 10.59 -8.98 -6.78
CA ASN A 487 11.94 -8.63 -6.38
C ASN A 487 12.82 -9.87 -6.16
N PHE A 488 12.30 -10.95 -5.55
CA PHE A 488 13.03 -12.21 -5.38
C PHE A 488 13.47 -12.80 -6.72
N ALA A 489 12.60 -12.79 -7.72
CA ALA A 489 12.96 -13.23 -9.07
C ALA A 489 14.02 -12.36 -9.74
N MET A 490 13.95 -11.04 -9.58
CA MET A 490 14.93 -10.12 -10.18
C MET A 490 16.30 -10.19 -9.48
N ILE A 491 16.31 -10.27 -8.15
CA ILE A 491 17.52 -10.42 -7.33
C ILE A 491 18.17 -11.80 -7.55
N GLY A 492 17.40 -12.80 -7.98
CA GLY A 492 17.88 -14.16 -8.19
C GLY A 492 17.88 -15.01 -6.92
N LEU A 493 17.02 -14.68 -5.95
CA LEU A 493 16.81 -15.49 -4.75
C LEU A 493 16.32 -16.88 -5.16
N ALA A 494 16.89 -17.94 -4.55
CA ALA A 494 16.51 -19.34 -4.83
C ALA A 494 16.61 -19.75 -6.32
N CYS A 495 17.47 -19.10 -7.10
CA CYS A 495 17.69 -19.46 -8.51
C CYS A 495 18.77 -20.56 -8.71
N GLY A 496 19.27 -21.13 -7.62
CA GLY A 496 20.27 -22.21 -7.57
C GLY A 496 19.77 -23.40 -6.76
N GLU A 497 20.40 -23.72 -5.63
CA GLU A 497 20.01 -24.85 -4.76
C GLU A 497 18.91 -24.51 -3.75
N GLY A 498 18.55 -23.23 -3.65
CA GLY A 498 17.53 -22.72 -2.73
C GLY A 498 16.08 -23.00 -3.15
N GLU A 499 15.14 -22.44 -2.38
CA GLU A 499 13.70 -22.53 -2.65
C GLU A 499 12.93 -21.36 -2.01
N VAL A 500 11.98 -20.77 -2.73
CA VAL A 500 10.96 -19.88 -2.15
C VAL A 500 9.68 -20.68 -1.93
N ILE A 501 9.17 -20.70 -0.71
CA ILE A 501 7.88 -21.30 -0.39
C ILE A 501 6.93 -20.14 -0.10
N VAL A 502 5.86 -19.99 -0.88
CA VAL A 502 4.84 -18.97 -0.66
C VAL A 502 3.54 -19.61 -0.22
N THR A 503 2.95 -19.15 0.89
CA THR A 503 1.65 -19.65 1.35
C THR A 503 0.62 -18.53 1.42
N ASP A 504 -0.58 -18.80 0.92
CA ASP A 504 -1.74 -17.94 1.05
C ASP A 504 -3.02 -18.77 0.88
N MET A 505 -3.97 -18.61 1.79
CA MET A 505 -5.23 -19.36 1.78
C MET A 505 -6.31 -18.71 0.90
N ASP A 506 -6.08 -17.50 0.43
CA ASP A 506 -7.08 -16.72 -0.28
C ASP A 506 -7.09 -17.01 -1.78
N THR A 507 -8.28 -16.87 -2.35
CA THR A 507 -8.47 -16.77 -3.80
C THR A 507 -8.35 -15.33 -4.28
N ILE A 508 -8.07 -15.15 -5.57
CA ILE A 508 -7.97 -13.84 -6.22
C ILE A 508 -9.36 -13.23 -6.42
N GLU A 509 -9.52 -11.97 -6.01
CA GLU A 509 -10.73 -11.16 -6.21
C GLU A 509 -10.49 -9.99 -7.17
N LYS A 510 -11.57 -9.43 -7.75
CA LYS A 510 -11.48 -8.28 -8.68
C LYS A 510 -10.75 -7.07 -8.06
N SER A 511 -11.05 -6.76 -6.80
CA SER A 511 -10.46 -5.64 -6.06
C SER A 511 -8.96 -5.78 -5.80
N ASN A 512 -8.41 -6.99 -5.99
CA ASN A 512 -6.99 -7.28 -5.79
C ASN A 512 -6.16 -6.79 -6.98
N LEU A 513 -6.71 -6.84 -8.19
CA LEU A 513 -6.00 -6.60 -9.45
C LEU A 513 -5.39 -5.19 -9.55
N ASN A 514 -5.95 -4.20 -8.84
CA ASN A 514 -5.42 -2.84 -8.81
C ASN A 514 -4.05 -2.71 -8.11
N ARG A 515 -3.61 -3.69 -7.30
CA ARG A 515 -2.31 -3.65 -6.59
C ARG A 515 -1.55 -4.96 -6.53
N GLN A 516 -2.16 -6.07 -6.99
CA GLN A 516 -1.56 -7.40 -7.05
C GLN A 516 -1.28 -7.75 -8.51
N PHE A 517 -0.29 -7.06 -9.08
CA PHE A 517 -0.06 -6.99 -10.53
C PHE A 517 0.36 -8.32 -11.18
N LEU A 518 0.70 -9.34 -10.39
CA LEU A 518 0.97 -10.69 -10.88
C LEU A 518 -0.29 -11.40 -11.39
N PHE A 519 -1.48 -10.90 -11.02
CA PHE A 519 -2.76 -11.51 -11.37
C PHE A 519 -3.40 -10.79 -12.56
N ARG A 520 -4.25 -11.52 -13.29
CA ARG A 520 -5.07 -11.00 -14.39
C ARG A 520 -6.56 -11.19 -14.10
N PRO A 521 -7.46 -10.49 -14.81
CA PRO A 521 -8.90 -10.73 -14.70
C PRO A 521 -9.30 -12.20 -14.90
N SER A 522 -8.57 -12.95 -15.72
CA SER A 522 -8.77 -14.39 -15.95
C SER A 522 -8.37 -15.29 -14.78
N ASP A 523 -7.72 -14.75 -13.75
CA ASP A 523 -7.25 -15.49 -12.59
C ASP A 523 -8.16 -15.36 -11.37
N VAL A 524 -9.21 -14.54 -11.45
CA VAL A 524 -10.22 -14.42 -10.39
C VAL A 524 -10.76 -15.81 -10.04
N THR A 525 -10.92 -16.09 -8.73
CA THR A 525 -11.23 -17.40 -8.12
C THR A 525 -10.10 -18.43 -8.03
N LYS A 526 -8.95 -18.21 -8.67
CA LYS A 526 -7.76 -19.07 -8.47
C LYS A 526 -7.05 -18.70 -7.17
N MET A 527 -6.23 -19.60 -6.66
CA MET A 527 -5.42 -19.38 -5.46
C MET A 527 -4.30 -18.36 -5.73
N LYS A 528 -4.11 -17.42 -4.81
CA LYS A 528 -3.11 -16.36 -4.96
C LYS A 528 -1.68 -16.91 -5.04
N SER A 529 -1.32 -17.81 -4.13
CA SER A 529 0.04 -18.38 -4.02
C SER A 529 0.47 -19.11 -5.29
N ASP A 530 -0.35 -20.04 -5.79
CA ASP A 530 -0.06 -20.81 -7.01
C ASP A 530 0.04 -19.93 -8.25
N THR A 531 -0.89 -18.98 -8.38
CA THR A 531 -0.92 -18.06 -9.53
C THR A 531 0.28 -17.14 -9.51
N ALA A 532 0.67 -16.61 -8.34
CA ALA A 532 1.83 -15.76 -8.18
C ALA A 532 3.13 -16.52 -8.49
N ALA A 533 3.26 -17.76 -7.99
CA ALA A 533 4.40 -18.62 -8.29
C ALA A 533 4.53 -18.90 -9.81
N ALA A 534 3.42 -19.13 -10.50
CA ALA A 534 3.41 -19.32 -11.95
C ALA A 534 3.81 -18.05 -12.71
N ALA A 535 3.29 -16.88 -12.32
CA ALA A 535 3.61 -15.61 -12.96
C ALA A 535 5.11 -15.26 -12.83
N VAL A 536 5.68 -15.47 -11.63
CA VAL A 536 7.07 -15.12 -11.33
C VAL A 536 8.07 -16.03 -12.05
N LYS A 537 7.73 -17.32 -12.25
CA LYS A 537 8.50 -18.24 -13.11
C LYS A 537 8.60 -17.76 -14.56
N GLN A 538 7.63 -16.98 -15.05
CA GLN A 538 7.75 -16.37 -16.38
C GLN A 538 8.73 -15.19 -16.39
N MET A 539 8.87 -14.46 -15.29
CA MET A 539 9.83 -13.36 -15.15
C MET A 539 11.26 -13.87 -15.00
N ASN A 540 11.43 -14.92 -14.20
CA ASN A 540 12.70 -15.64 -14.08
C ASN A 540 12.49 -17.16 -14.06
N PRO A 541 12.77 -17.86 -15.17
CA PRO A 541 12.63 -19.32 -15.23
C PRO A 541 13.51 -20.09 -14.24
N SER A 542 14.60 -19.48 -13.75
CA SER A 542 15.53 -20.12 -12.83
C SER A 542 15.02 -20.16 -11.38
N ILE A 543 14.02 -19.34 -11.01
CA ILE A 543 13.53 -19.31 -9.63
C ILE A 543 12.83 -20.62 -9.25
N LYS A 544 13.27 -21.21 -8.15
CA LYS A 544 12.59 -22.36 -7.53
C LYS A 544 11.57 -21.84 -6.55
N ILE A 545 10.29 -22.00 -6.90
CA ILE A 545 9.18 -21.54 -6.07
C ILE A 545 8.03 -22.56 -6.04
N THR A 546 7.49 -22.74 -4.83
CA THR A 546 6.40 -23.66 -4.48
C THR A 546 5.27 -22.87 -3.82
N GLY A 547 4.04 -23.04 -4.33
CA GLY A 547 2.83 -22.43 -3.79
C GLY A 547 2.10 -23.36 -2.82
N HIS A 548 1.85 -22.90 -1.60
CA HIS A 548 1.04 -23.55 -0.58
C HIS A 548 -0.26 -22.76 -0.36
N GLN A 549 -1.29 -23.44 0.13
CA GLN A 549 -2.64 -22.88 0.30
C GLN A 549 -3.07 -22.84 1.76
N ASN A 550 -2.10 -22.92 2.68
CA ASN A 550 -2.36 -23.15 4.09
C ASN A 550 -2.40 -21.83 4.86
N ARG A 551 -3.44 -21.66 5.68
CA ARG A 551 -3.49 -20.57 6.65
C ARG A 551 -2.42 -20.81 7.72
N VAL A 552 -1.42 -19.95 7.79
CA VAL A 552 -0.39 -20.05 8.81
C VAL A 552 -0.99 -19.76 10.20
N GLY A 553 -0.69 -20.64 11.14
CA GLY A 553 -1.20 -20.60 12.51
C GLY A 553 -1.07 -21.96 13.19
N PRO A 554 -1.49 -22.06 14.47
CA PRO A 554 -1.32 -23.28 15.28
C PRO A 554 -1.87 -24.55 14.63
N ASP A 555 -2.96 -24.46 13.87
CA ASP A 555 -3.59 -25.60 13.21
C ASP A 555 -2.75 -26.21 12.07
N THR A 556 -1.70 -25.50 11.61
CA THR A 556 -0.85 -25.90 10.48
C THR A 556 0.59 -26.25 10.88
N GLU A 557 0.89 -26.33 12.18
CA GLU A 557 2.24 -26.68 12.68
C GLU A 557 2.68 -28.11 12.32
N ARG A 558 1.74 -28.98 11.91
CA ARG A 558 2.08 -30.31 11.34
C ARG A 558 2.61 -30.24 9.91
N ILE A 559 2.33 -29.15 9.21
CA ILE A 559 2.82 -28.90 7.83
C ILE A 559 4.09 -28.06 7.92
N TYR A 560 4.08 -27.04 8.77
CA TYR A 560 5.19 -26.15 9.05
C TYR A 560 5.84 -26.52 10.38
N ASP A 561 6.36 -27.74 10.43
CA ASP A 561 6.97 -28.36 11.60
C ASP A 561 8.42 -27.90 11.83
N ASP A 562 9.12 -28.58 12.73
CA ASP A 562 10.50 -28.27 13.09
C ASP A 562 11.43 -28.39 11.88
N ASP A 563 11.35 -29.50 11.14
CA ASP A 563 12.17 -29.75 9.94
C ASP A 563 11.96 -28.66 8.88
N PHE A 564 10.71 -28.22 8.68
CA PHE A 564 10.41 -27.12 7.78
C PHE A 564 11.14 -25.85 8.18
N PHE A 565 10.94 -25.37 9.41
CA PHE A 565 11.53 -24.11 9.86
C PHE A 565 13.05 -24.20 9.98
N GLU A 566 13.61 -25.31 10.47
CA GLU A 566 15.06 -25.49 10.60
C GLU A 566 15.77 -25.38 9.24
N SER A 567 15.11 -25.84 8.16
CA SER A 567 15.64 -25.77 6.79
C SER A 567 15.65 -24.38 6.15
N LEU A 568 15.01 -23.37 6.76
CA LEU A 568 14.91 -22.02 6.21
C LEU A 568 16.13 -21.16 6.54
N ASP A 569 16.49 -20.26 5.62
CA ASP A 569 17.45 -19.19 5.86
C ASP A 569 16.79 -17.91 6.39
N GLY A 570 15.51 -17.69 6.07
CA GLY A 570 14.73 -16.56 6.56
C GLY A 570 13.25 -16.61 6.22
N VAL A 571 12.50 -15.68 6.80
CA VAL A 571 11.05 -15.51 6.61
C VAL A 571 10.76 -14.08 6.18
N ALA A 572 9.81 -13.91 5.26
CA ALA A 572 9.28 -12.60 4.86
C ALA A 572 7.76 -12.57 5.05
N ASN A 573 7.26 -11.61 5.82
CA ASN A 573 5.83 -11.42 6.02
C ASN A 573 5.23 -10.50 4.96
N ALA A 574 4.07 -10.89 4.46
CA ALA A 574 3.22 -10.13 3.54
C ALA A 574 1.76 -10.19 4.02
N LEU A 575 1.57 -9.97 5.32
CA LEU A 575 0.33 -10.19 6.07
C LEU A 575 -0.53 -8.91 6.16
N ASP A 576 -1.80 -9.07 6.49
CA ASP A 576 -2.77 -7.97 6.62
C ASP A 576 -3.39 -7.85 8.01
N ASN A 577 -3.04 -8.73 8.94
CA ASN A 577 -3.54 -8.75 10.31
C ASN A 577 -2.41 -8.93 11.34
N VAL A 578 -2.61 -8.39 12.54
CA VAL A 578 -1.59 -8.39 13.61
C VAL A 578 -1.41 -9.79 14.21
N ASP A 579 -2.47 -10.59 14.32
CA ASP A 579 -2.40 -11.93 14.93
C ASP A 579 -1.45 -12.86 14.17
N ALA A 580 -1.53 -12.89 12.84
CA ALA A 580 -0.63 -13.68 12.01
C ALA A 580 0.82 -13.19 12.10
N ARG A 581 1.04 -11.87 12.19
CA ARG A 581 2.38 -11.29 12.39
C ARG A 581 2.98 -11.75 13.71
N MET A 582 2.20 -11.63 14.79
CA MET A 582 2.59 -12.07 16.14
C MET A 582 2.81 -13.59 16.22
N TYR A 583 2.11 -14.38 15.41
CA TYR A 583 2.35 -15.81 15.30
C TYR A 583 3.70 -16.10 14.61
N MET A 584 3.94 -15.47 13.46
CA MET A 584 5.18 -15.67 12.71
C MET A 584 6.41 -15.16 13.45
N ASP A 585 6.30 -14.02 14.14
CA ASP A 585 7.35 -13.50 15.02
C ASP A 585 7.75 -14.54 16.09
N ARG A 586 6.76 -15.09 16.80
CA ARG A 586 7.00 -16.14 17.82
C ARG A 586 7.66 -17.38 17.24
N ARG A 587 7.26 -17.83 16.04
CA ARG A 587 7.91 -18.97 15.35
C ARG A 587 9.34 -18.61 14.96
N CYS A 588 9.60 -17.41 14.42
CA CYS A 588 10.95 -16.98 14.03
C CYS A 588 11.89 -16.86 15.24
N VAL A 589 11.41 -16.31 16.37
CA VAL A 589 12.14 -16.32 17.65
C VAL A 589 12.42 -17.76 18.10
N TYR A 590 11.42 -18.64 18.02
CA TYR A 590 11.58 -20.04 18.38
C TYR A 590 12.57 -20.80 17.47
N TYR A 591 12.63 -20.56 16.17
CA TYR A 591 13.60 -21.26 15.30
C TYR A 591 14.87 -20.45 15.02
N ARG A 592 15.04 -19.30 15.67
CA ARG A 592 16.17 -18.37 15.47
C ARG A 592 16.35 -18.02 13.99
N LYS A 593 15.25 -17.68 13.32
CA LYS A 593 15.25 -17.28 11.90
C LYS A 593 15.08 -15.77 11.74
N PRO A 594 15.84 -15.13 10.84
CA PRO A 594 15.59 -13.75 10.45
C PRO A 594 14.16 -13.57 9.93
N LEU A 595 13.54 -12.46 10.31
CA LEU A 595 12.21 -12.08 9.86
C LEU A 595 12.24 -10.67 9.26
N LEU A 596 11.75 -10.57 8.02
CA LEU A 596 11.46 -9.32 7.34
C LEU A 596 9.98 -9.00 7.48
N GLU A 597 9.65 -7.91 8.18
CA GLU A 597 8.27 -7.46 8.45
C GLU A 597 7.98 -6.15 7.72
N SER A 598 6.75 -6.01 7.22
CA SER A 598 6.32 -4.79 6.56
C SER A 598 4.81 -4.56 6.59
N GLY A 599 4.41 -3.29 6.55
CA GLY A 599 3.01 -2.87 6.61
C GLY A 599 2.73 -1.68 5.71
N THR A 600 1.48 -1.56 5.25
CA THR A 600 0.99 -0.41 4.48
C THR A 600 -0.42 -0.01 4.91
N LEU A 601 -0.67 1.29 4.97
CA LEU A 601 -2.00 1.88 5.18
C LEU A 601 -2.14 3.13 4.31
N GLY A 602 -2.85 3.01 3.19
CA GLY A 602 -2.93 4.08 2.19
C GLY A 602 -1.55 4.50 1.70
N THR A 603 -1.17 5.76 1.93
CA THR A 603 0.16 6.31 1.58
C THR A 603 1.24 6.03 2.63
N LYS A 604 0.89 5.47 3.78
CA LYS A 604 1.79 5.18 4.90
C LYS A 604 2.37 3.78 4.75
N GLY A 605 3.64 3.63 5.09
CA GLY A 605 4.33 2.34 5.06
C GLY A 605 5.40 2.23 6.13
N ASN A 606 5.65 1.02 6.60
CA ASN A 606 6.72 0.71 7.54
C ASN A 606 7.44 -0.60 7.18
N VAL A 607 8.72 -0.67 7.52
CA VAL A 607 9.60 -1.84 7.40
C VAL A 607 10.28 -2.06 8.74
N GLN A 608 10.26 -3.30 9.22
CA GLN A 608 11.01 -3.70 10.42
C GLN A 608 11.80 -4.97 10.11
N VAL A 609 13.05 -4.99 10.55
CA VAL A 609 13.93 -6.15 10.43
C VAL A 609 14.20 -6.76 11.79
N VAL A 610 14.03 -8.08 11.90
CA VAL A 610 14.22 -8.85 13.12
C VAL A 610 15.33 -9.87 12.89
N ILE A 611 16.48 -9.66 13.52
CA ILE A 611 17.69 -10.48 13.36
C ILE A 611 17.98 -11.25 14.67
N PRO A 612 18.09 -12.59 14.59
CA PRO A 612 18.43 -13.42 15.73
C PRO A 612 19.69 -12.94 16.44
N PHE A 613 19.61 -12.85 17.78
CA PHE A 613 20.71 -12.44 18.66
C PHE A 613 21.24 -11.01 18.44
N LEU A 614 20.54 -10.17 17.67
CA LEU A 614 20.98 -8.81 17.37
C LEU A 614 19.90 -7.75 17.62
N THR A 615 18.63 -8.04 17.35
CA THR A 615 17.54 -7.06 17.50
C THR A 615 16.45 -7.56 18.44
N GLU A 616 15.55 -6.65 18.83
CA GLU A 616 14.24 -7.03 19.36
C GLU A 616 13.38 -7.79 18.33
N SER A 617 12.30 -8.39 18.82
CA SER A 617 11.27 -9.06 18.01
C SER A 617 10.11 -8.11 17.69
N TYR A 618 9.24 -8.44 16.73
CA TYR A 618 8.07 -7.62 16.41
C TYR A 618 7.16 -7.44 17.64
N SER A 619 6.97 -8.50 18.43
CA SER A 619 6.12 -8.49 19.63
C SER A 619 6.71 -7.75 20.84
N SER A 620 7.94 -7.24 20.74
CA SER A 620 8.59 -6.47 21.82
C SER A 620 8.04 -5.04 21.96
N SER A 621 7.44 -4.51 20.89
CA SER A 621 6.78 -3.19 20.88
C SER A 621 5.26 -3.33 20.84
N GLN A 622 4.54 -2.34 21.38
CA GLN A 622 3.08 -2.35 21.43
C GLN A 622 2.50 -1.27 20.52
N ASP A 623 1.82 -1.70 19.46
CA ASP A 623 1.00 -0.82 18.63
C ASP A 623 -0.24 -0.32 19.40
N PRO A 624 -0.73 0.90 19.13
CA PRO A 624 -1.98 1.39 19.70
C PRO A 624 -3.14 0.44 19.37
N PRO A 625 -3.96 0.03 20.35
CA PRO A 625 -5.10 -0.85 20.08
C PRO A 625 -6.15 -0.15 19.21
N GLU A 626 -6.93 -0.93 18.44
CA GLU A 626 -8.11 -0.41 17.76
C GLU A 626 -9.02 0.30 18.76
N LYS A 627 -9.47 1.52 18.44
CA LYS A 627 -10.43 2.24 19.27
C LYS A 627 -11.73 1.45 19.31
N SER A 628 -12.11 0.98 20.50
CA SER A 628 -13.41 0.35 20.74
C SER A 628 -14.44 1.41 21.12
N ILE A 629 -15.64 1.33 20.52
CA ILE A 629 -16.75 2.22 20.87
C ILE A 629 -17.48 1.62 22.09
N PRO A 630 -17.78 2.40 23.14
CA PRO A 630 -18.54 1.92 24.29
C PRO A 630 -19.88 1.27 23.89
N ILE A 631 -20.26 0.19 24.57
CA ILE A 631 -21.46 -0.58 24.24
C ILE A 631 -22.73 0.25 24.48
N CYS A 632 -22.75 1.12 25.50
CA CYS A 632 -23.86 2.03 25.77
C CYS A 632 -24.07 3.02 24.61
N THR A 633 -22.99 3.56 24.04
CA THR A 633 -23.00 4.43 22.87
C THR A 633 -23.54 3.71 21.64
N LEU A 634 -23.06 2.49 21.38
CA LEU A 634 -23.58 1.66 20.29
C LEU A 634 -25.08 1.37 20.47
N LYS A 635 -25.48 0.87 21.64
CA LYS A 635 -26.83 0.35 21.88
C LYS A 635 -27.90 1.44 21.98
N ASN A 636 -27.60 2.55 22.66
CA ASN A 636 -28.62 3.51 23.10
C ASN A 636 -28.35 4.95 22.65
N PHE A 637 -27.07 5.37 22.54
CA PHE A 637 -26.70 6.78 22.36
C PHE A 637 -25.69 7.00 21.21
N PRO A 638 -26.01 6.59 19.96
CA PRO A 638 -25.17 6.93 18.82
C PRO A 638 -25.19 8.44 18.58
N ASN A 639 -24.05 9.01 18.16
CA ASN A 639 -23.89 10.41 17.79
C ASN A 639 -23.02 10.59 16.53
N ALA A 640 -22.60 9.49 15.91
CA ALA A 640 -21.78 9.44 14.71
C ALA A 640 -22.21 8.25 13.84
N ILE A 641 -21.98 8.34 12.54
CA ILE A 641 -22.43 7.32 11.59
C ILE A 641 -21.75 5.97 11.84
N GLU A 642 -20.50 5.98 12.29
CA GLU A 642 -19.70 4.82 12.67
C GLU A 642 -20.42 3.98 13.75
N HIS A 643 -21.12 4.64 14.68
CA HIS A 643 -21.87 3.96 15.75
C HIS A 643 -23.07 3.21 15.17
N THR A 644 -23.76 3.82 14.20
CA THR A 644 -24.91 3.20 13.53
C THR A 644 -24.50 2.03 12.62
N LEU A 645 -23.36 2.14 11.93
CA LEU A 645 -22.83 1.10 11.05
C LEU A 645 -22.41 -0.14 11.84
N GLN A 646 -21.69 0.04 12.96
CA GLN A 646 -21.25 -1.07 13.81
C GLN A 646 -22.45 -1.88 14.38
N VAL A 647 -23.56 -1.20 14.66
CA VAL A 647 -24.80 -1.81 15.17
C VAL A 647 -25.61 -2.45 14.03
N SER A 648 -25.64 -1.85 12.85
CA SER A 648 -26.39 -2.37 11.70
C SER A 648 -25.88 -3.74 11.23
N GLY A 649 -24.59 -4.04 11.42
CA GLY A 649 -24.03 -5.39 11.26
C GLY A 649 -24.60 -6.43 12.23
N HIS A 650 -25.35 -6.01 13.27
CA HIS A 650 -25.86 -6.85 14.37
C HIS A 650 -27.37 -6.69 14.64
N VAL A 651 -28.14 -5.91 13.85
CA VAL A 651 -29.53 -5.57 14.20
C VAL A 651 -30.53 -5.72 13.04
N TYR A 652 -31.63 -6.41 13.34
CA TYR A 652 -32.91 -6.34 12.63
C TYR A 652 -33.88 -5.46 13.43
N ALA A 653 -34.62 -4.56 12.80
CA ALA A 653 -35.67 -3.77 13.46
C ALA A 653 -36.78 -3.28 12.52
N GLN A 654 -37.98 -3.21 13.09
CA GLN A 654 -39.26 -2.77 12.51
C GLN A 654 -39.51 -1.26 12.79
N ASN A 655 -40.17 -0.56 11.85
CA ASN A 655 -41.49 0.10 12.00
C ASN A 655 -41.86 0.96 10.76
N GLY A 656 -43.16 1.06 10.44
CA GLY A 656 -43.74 1.85 9.34
C GLY A 656 -43.88 3.35 9.68
N PHE A 657 -44.19 4.30 8.77
CA PHE A 657 -44.90 4.28 7.50
C PHE A 657 -44.39 5.41 6.57
N ALA A 658 -44.80 5.35 5.30
CA ALA A 658 -44.44 6.15 4.12
C ALA A 658 -43.14 5.67 3.43
N LEU A 659 -43.29 5.12 2.22
CA LEU A 659 -42.21 4.52 1.43
C LEU A 659 -41.27 5.60 0.89
N GLN A 660 -40.39 6.11 1.75
CA GLN A 660 -39.11 6.63 1.31
C GLN A 660 -38.28 5.46 0.75
N GLU A 661 -37.52 5.71 -0.31
CA GLU A 661 -36.73 4.70 -1.02
C GLU A 661 -35.87 3.84 -0.08
N LEU A 662 -35.29 4.48 0.94
CA LEU A 662 -34.49 3.87 2.00
C LEU A 662 -35.23 2.78 2.81
N HIS A 663 -36.51 3.01 3.14
CA HIS A 663 -37.33 2.05 3.89
C HIS A 663 -37.57 0.80 3.03
N MET A 664 -37.78 0.99 1.72
CA MET A 664 -37.96 -0.12 0.79
C MET A 664 -36.66 -0.92 0.64
N ASP A 665 -35.51 -0.26 0.57
CA ASP A 665 -34.21 -0.94 0.47
C ASP A 665 -33.96 -1.84 1.69
N TYR A 666 -34.25 -1.36 2.90
CA TYR A 666 -34.18 -2.15 4.12
C TYR A 666 -35.05 -3.41 4.07
N ILE A 667 -36.31 -3.25 3.64
CA ILE A 667 -37.27 -4.36 3.56
C ILE A 667 -36.84 -5.37 2.48
N MET A 668 -36.43 -4.89 1.30
CA MET A 668 -36.01 -5.76 0.19
C MET A 668 -34.77 -6.58 0.56
N ALA A 669 -33.74 -5.92 1.10
CA ALA A 669 -32.52 -6.60 1.51
C ALA A 669 -32.79 -7.56 2.68
N GLY A 670 -33.51 -7.11 3.71
CA GLY A 670 -33.86 -7.93 4.87
C GLY A 670 -34.72 -9.14 4.50
N ALA A 671 -35.72 -8.98 3.64
CA ALA A 671 -36.58 -10.08 3.20
C ALA A 671 -35.81 -11.11 2.35
N ASN A 672 -34.93 -10.67 1.46
CA ASN A 672 -34.12 -11.58 0.65
C ASN A 672 -33.09 -12.34 1.50
N LEU A 673 -32.41 -11.67 2.44
CA LEU A 673 -31.50 -12.34 3.39
C LEU A 673 -32.24 -13.34 4.29
N PHE A 674 -33.44 -12.97 4.76
CA PHE A 674 -34.29 -13.86 5.53
C PHE A 674 -34.72 -15.07 4.69
N ALA A 675 -35.15 -14.87 3.44
CA ALA A 675 -35.51 -15.95 2.51
C ALA A 675 -34.33 -16.92 2.29
N GLN A 676 -33.13 -16.39 2.06
CA GLN A 676 -31.91 -17.21 1.91
C GLN A 676 -31.64 -18.10 3.13
N THR A 677 -31.88 -17.60 4.34
CA THR A 677 -31.71 -18.36 5.59
C THR A 677 -32.58 -19.61 5.63
N TYR A 678 -33.75 -19.57 5.00
CA TYR A 678 -34.69 -20.70 4.88
C TYR A 678 -34.63 -21.38 3.50
N SER A 679 -33.64 -21.07 2.68
CA SER A 679 -33.50 -21.58 1.31
C SER A 679 -34.74 -21.32 0.43
N LEU A 680 -35.40 -20.18 0.63
CA LEU A 680 -36.52 -19.71 -0.18
C LEU A 680 -36.02 -18.79 -1.30
N PRO A 681 -36.68 -18.79 -2.48
CA PRO A 681 -36.33 -17.87 -3.56
C PRO A 681 -36.64 -16.43 -3.15
N GLY A 682 -35.68 -15.53 -3.37
CA GLY A 682 -35.84 -14.09 -3.20
C GLY A 682 -36.64 -13.45 -4.33
N SER A 683 -37.06 -12.20 -4.15
CA SER A 683 -37.75 -11.39 -5.17
C SER A 683 -37.16 -9.98 -5.24
N ASN A 684 -37.15 -9.42 -6.45
CA ASN A 684 -36.77 -8.02 -6.72
C ASN A 684 -38.00 -7.14 -7.08
N ASP A 685 -39.22 -7.69 -6.98
CA ASP A 685 -40.46 -6.97 -7.29
C ASP A 685 -40.86 -5.99 -6.17
N ARG A 686 -40.28 -4.79 -6.20
CA ARG A 686 -40.60 -3.71 -5.25
C ARG A 686 -42.08 -3.32 -5.28
N VAL A 687 -42.74 -3.40 -6.43
CA VAL A 687 -44.16 -3.01 -6.57
C VAL A 687 -45.06 -4.06 -5.91
N GLY A 688 -44.76 -5.34 -6.11
CA GLY A 688 -45.43 -6.44 -5.42
C GLY A 688 -45.25 -6.37 -3.91
N VAL A 689 -44.01 -6.14 -3.44
CA VAL A 689 -43.71 -5.98 -2.01
C VAL A 689 -44.46 -4.78 -1.41
N ALA A 690 -44.49 -3.63 -2.10
CA ALA A 690 -45.24 -2.47 -1.64
C ALA A 690 -46.74 -2.75 -1.43
N LYS A 691 -47.36 -3.58 -2.28
CA LYS A 691 -48.76 -4.00 -2.12
C LYS A 691 -48.94 -4.89 -0.88
N ILE A 692 -48.05 -5.85 -0.67
CA ILE A 692 -48.09 -6.73 0.51
C ILE A 692 -47.98 -5.89 1.78
N LEU A 693 -47.08 -4.91 1.81
CA LEU A 693 -46.86 -4.04 2.97
C LEU A 693 -48.10 -3.22 3.36
N GLN A 694 -48.99 -2.89 2.42
CA GLN A 694 -50.26 -2.20 2.73
C GLN A 694 -51.25 -3.08 3.50
N GLU A 695 -51.10 -4.39 3.43
CA GLU A 695 -51.97 -5.37 4.12
C GLU A 695 -51.39 -5.83 5.47
N VAL A 696 -50.13 -5.50 5.77
CA VAL A 696 -49.45 -5.89 7.01
C VAL A 696 -50.04 -5.13 8.21
N LYS A 697 -50.54 -5.88 9.20
CA LYS A 697 -51.04 -5.33 10.46
C LYS A 697 -49.90 -5.18 11.47
N VAL A 698 -49.46 -3.94 11.71
CA VAL A 698 -48.46 -3.62 12.74
C VAL A 698 -49.14 -3.53 14.12
N PRO A 699 -48.72 -4.30 15.13
CA PRO A 699 -49.30 -4.21 16.47
C PRO A 699 -48.95 -2.86 17.13
N ALA A 700 -49.87 -2.30 17.92
CA ALA A 700 -49.62 -1.06 18.65
C ALA A 700 -48.49 -1.26 19.68
N PHE A 701 -47.55 -0.32 19.72
CA PHE A 701 -46.46 -0.32 20.70
C PHE A 701 -46.87 0.42 21.97
N THR A 702 -46.75 -0.24 23.12
CA THR A 702 -46.96 0.37 24.45
C THR A 702 -45.67 0.26 25.26
N PRO A 703 -45.07 1.39 25.70
CA PRO A 703 -43.85 1.35 26.51
C PRO A 703 -44.12 0.65 27.85
N ARG A 704 -43.20 -0.22 28.27
CA ARG A 704 -43.29 -0.94 29.55
C ARG A 704 -42.56 -0.18 30.64
N SER A 705 -43.17 -0.03 31.82
CA SER A 705 -42.49 0.47 33.01
C SER A 705 -41.52 -0.57 33.58
N GLY A 706 -40.38 -0.12 34.12
CA GLY A 706 -39.36 -1.00 34.72
C GLY A 706 -38.31 -1.58 33.76
N VAL A 707 -38.30 -1.18 32.48
CA VAL A 707 -37.21 -1.52 31.55
C VAL A 707 -35.98 -0.66 31.89
N LYS A 708 -34.86 -1.30 32.24
CA LYS A 708 -33.60 -0.60 32.54
C LYS A 708 -32.81 -0.32 31.27
N ILE A 709 -32.49 0.94 31.02
CA ILE A 709 -31.59 1.39 29.95
C ILE A 709 -30.28 1.80 30.63
N HIS A 710 -29.18 1.13 30.29
CA HIS A 710 -27.87 1.44 30.85
C HIS A 710 -27.31 2.71 30.20
N VAL A 711 -26.86 3.65 31.03
CA VAL A 711 -26.28 4.93 30.57
C VAL A 711 -24.75 4.89 30.51
N SER A 712 -24.12 3.87 31.10
CA SER A 712 -22.68 3.61 31.00
C SER A 712 -22.38 2.12 30.86
N ASP A 713 -21.20 1.79 30.32
CA ASP A 713 -20.73 0.41 30.20
C ASP A 713 -20.52 -0.26 31.57
N GLN A 714 -20.16 0.52 32.58
CA GLN A 714 -19.99 0.04 33.95
C GLN A 714 -21.32 -0.45 34.55
N GLU A 715 -22.43 0.24 34.26
CA GLU A 715 -23.77 -0.22 34.66
C GLU A 715 -24.22 -1.48 33.92
N LEU A 716 -23.77 -1.68 32.67
CA LEU A 716 -24.10 -2.84 31.85
C LEU A 716 -23.37 -4.09 32.36
N GLN A 717 -22.06 -3.98 32.62
CA GLN A 717 -21.24 -5.08 33.12
C GLN A 717 -21.75 -5.62 34.47
N ASN A 718 -22.22 -4.75 35.34
CA ASN A 718 -22.78 -5.12 36.65
C ASN A 718 -24.12 -5.89 36.58
N SER A 719 -24.77 -5.97 35.41
CA SER A 719 -26.08 -6.59 35.24
C SER A 719 -26.10 -7.98 34.59
N ASN A 720 -24.97 -8.43 34.03
CA ASN A 720 -24.88 -9.64 33.20
C ASN A 720 -24.57 -10.94 33.99
N SER A 721 -25.18 -11.15 35.15
CA SER A 721 -24.94 -12.34 35.98
C SER A 721 -25.96 -13.48 35.83
N SER A 722 -26.84 -13.49 34.81
CA SER A 722 -27.73 -14.65 34.58
C SER A 722 -28.55 -14.63 33.28
N VAL A 723 -28.16 -15.35 32.22
CA VAL A 723 -29.10 -16.00 31.26
C VAL A 723 -28.43 -17.20 30.56
N GLY A 724 -29.10 -18.37 30.54
CA GLY A 724 -28.63 -19.62 29.92
C GLY A 724 -28.70 -19.66 28.39
N LYS A 725 -27.79 -20.42 27.79
CA LYS A 725 -27.63 -20.60 26.34
C LYS A 725 -28.67 -21.59 25.76
N THR A 726 -29.41 -21.18 24.75
CA THR A 726 -30.08 -22.10 23.80
C THR A 726 -29.49 -21.86 22.41
N HIS A 727 -28.78 -22.85 21.87
CA HIS A 727 -28.27 -22.81 20.50
C HIS A 727 -29.02 -23.86 19.65
N LYS A 728 -29.85 -23.40 18.71
CA LYS A 728 -30.16 -24.17 17.49
C LYS A 728 -29.22 -23.66 16.40
N HIS A 729 -28.57 -24.57 15.68
CA HIS A 729 -27.72 -24.23 14.54
C HIS A 729 -28.57 -23.67 13.40
N MET A 730 -28.59 -22.35 13.27
CA MET A 730 -28.90 -21.68 12.00
C MET A 730 -27.62 -21.58 11.18
N TYR A 731 -27.73 -21.73 9.85
CA TYR A 731 -26.64 -21.49 8.92
C TYR A 731 -26.20 -20.02 9.03
N ASN A 732 -25.13 -19.76 9.78
CA ASN A 732 -24.50 -18.44 9.81
C ASN A 732 -23.65 -18.28 8.54
N LYS A 733 -24.18 -17.60 7.52
CA LYS A 733 -23.33 -17.09 6.45
C LYS A 733 -22.49 -15.94 7.00
N VAL A 734 -21.18 -16.02 6.78
CA VAL A 734 -20.21 -14.96 7.07
C VAL A 734 -20.42 -13.82 6.07
N PHE A 735 -20.20 -12.57 6.49
CA PHE A 735 -20.20 -11.41 5.60
C PHE A 735 -19.25 -11.63 4.41
N GLN A 736 -19.71 -11.37 3.19
CA GLN A 736 -18.92 -11.47 1.95
C GLN A 736 -18.99 -10.13 1.21
N ASP A 737 -17.85 -9.69 0.69
CA ASP A 737 -17.69 -8.48 -0.12
C ASP A 737 -18.22 -8.71 -1.55
N ASP A 738 -19.52 -8.99 -1.67
CA ASP A 738 -20.23 -9.21 -2.93
C ASP A 738 -21.43 -8.27 -3.01
N ASP A 739 -21.41 -7.41 -4.02
CA ASP A 739 -22.42 -6.37 -4.19
C ASP A 739 -23.80 -6.91 -4.62
N THR A 740 -23.91 -8.22 -4.91
CA THR A 740 -25.15 -8.89 -5.35
C THR A 740 -25.84 -9.71 -4.25
N ASN A 741 -25.24 -9.85 -3.08
CA ASN A 741 -25.73 -10.74 -2.03
C ASN A 741 -26.69 -10.08 -1.01
N TYR A 742 -26.99 -8.78 -1.18
CA TYR A 742 -27.81 -7.93 -0.30
C TYR A 742 -27.23 -7.60 1.09
N HIS A 743 -26.02 -8.06 1.43
CA HIS A 743 -25.41 -7.80 2.76
C HIS A 743 -25.16 -6.30 2.96
N MET A 744 -24.43 -5.68 2.03
CA MET A 744 -24.13 -4.24 2.12
C MET A 744 -25.38 -3.38 1.96
N ASP A 745 -26.33 -3.79 1.11
CA ASP A 745 -27.61 -3.06 0.94
C ASP A 745 -28.38 -3.01 2.27
N PHE A 746 -28.41 -4.13 3.01
CA PHE A 746 -29.03 -4.18 4.33
C PHE A 746 -28.30 -3.30 5.36
N ILE A 747 -26.96 -3.41 5.45
CA ILE A 747 -26.14 -2.64 6.39
C ILE A 747 -26.34 -1.13 6.17
N VAL A 748 -26.25 -0.67 4.92
CA VAL A 748 -26.44 0.75 4.56
C VAL A 748 -27.83 1.23 4.95
N ALA A 749 -28.87 0.50 4.54
CA ALA A 749 -30.25 0.90 4.80
C ALA A 749 -30.56 0.90 6.30
N ALA A 750 -30.14 -0.13 7.03
CA ALA A 750 -30.32 -0.26 8.47
C ALA A 750 -29.57 0.84 9.25
N SER A 751 -28.34 1.15 8.84
CA SER A 751 -27.53 2.19 9.45
C SER A 751 -28.13 3.58 9.24
N ASN A 752 -28.51 3.92 8.01
CA ASN A 752 -29.08 5.23 7.69
C ASN A 752 -30.47 5.42 8.32
N LEU A 753 -31.29 4.38 8.40
CA LEU A 753 -32.55 4.41 9.18
C LEU A 753 -32.30 4.68 10.66
N ARG A 754 -31.26 4.10 11.25
CA ARG A 754 -30.88 4.38 12.63
C ARG A 754 -30.31 5.79 12.75
N ALA A 755 -29.59 6.28 11.76
CA ALA A 755 -29.06 7.64 11.72
C ALA A 755 -30.20 8.68 11.76
N GLU A 756 -31.27 8.47 10.99
CA GLU A 756 -32.49 9.30 11.01
C GLU A 756 -33.15 9.36 12.39
N ASN A 757 -33.17 8.26 13.15
CA ASN A 757 -33.74 8.25 14.50
C ASN A 757 -33.00 9.16 15.50
N TYR A 758 -31.75 9.49 15.22
CA TYR A 758 -30.86 10.27 16.10
C TYR A 758 -30.37 11.57 15.44
N ASP A 759 -31.01 11.98 14.34
CA ASP A 759 -30.62 13.15 13.55
C ASP A 759 -29.13 13.13 13.09
N ILE A 760 -28.57 11.94 12.89
CA ILE A 760 -27.20 11.76 12.39
C ILE A 760 -27.22 11.84 10.86
N PRO A 761 -26.31 12.62 10.21
CA PRO A 761 -26.24 12.66 8.75
C PRO A 761 -26.03 11.26 8.15
N PRO A 762 -26.83 10.84 7.15
CA PRO A 762 -26.69 9.54 6.52
C PRO A 762 -25.38 9.45 5.73
N THR A 763 -24.96 8.24 5.41
CA THR A 763 -23.77 8.00 4.60
C THR A 763 -24.06 7.13 3.38
N ASP A 764 -23.27 7.31 2.33
CA ASP A 764 -23.39 6.50 1.12
C ASP A 764 -22.88 5.06 1.33
N ARG A 765 -23.13 4.23 0.32
CA ARG A 765 -22.69 2.83 0.30
C ARG A 765 -21.17 2.69 0.35
N HIS A 766 -20.43 3.59 -0.31
CA HIS A 766 -18.98 3.51 -0.44
C HIS A 766 -18.29 3.69 0.92
N LYS A 767 -18.67 4.72 1.68
CA LYS A 767 -18.20 4.97 3.05
C LYS A 767 -18.74 3.93 4.04
N SER A 768 -19.97 3.46 3.87
CA SER A 768 -20.50 2.34 4.68
C SER A 768 -19.66 1.07 4.53
N LYS A 769 -19.28 0.74 3.28
CA LYS A 769 -18.48 -0.44 2.94
C LYS A 769 -17.06 -0.36 3.55
N LEU A 770 -16.47 0.82 3.59
CA LEU A 770 -15.19 1.07 4.26
C LEU A 770 -15.24 0.65 5.74
N ILE A 771 -16.23 1.21 6.45
CA ILE A 771 -16.33 1.11 7.90
C ILE A 771 -16.82 -0.29 8.31
N ALA A 772 -17.94 -0.75 7.75
CA ALA A 772 -18.55 -2.03 8.11
C ALA A 772 -17.70 -3.23 7.64
N GLY A 773 -17.05 -3.10 6.48
CA GLY A 773 -16.15 -4.13 5.94
C GLY A 773 -14.74 -4.11 6.54
N LYS A 774 -14.43 -3.18 7.46
CA LYS A 774 -13.08 -2.93 8.00
C LYS A 774 -12.02 -2.90 6.89
N ILE A 775 -12.32 -2.21 5.80
CA ILE A 775 -11.49 -2.19 4.61
C ILE A 775 -10.23 -1.36 4.91
N ILE A 776 -9.05 -1.98 4.76
CA ILE A 776 -7.77 -1.27 4.82
C ILE A 776 -7.53 -0.57 3.46
N PRO A 777 -7.41 0.77 3.41
CA PRO A 777 -7.01 1.50 2.21
C PRO A 777 -5.61 1.09 1.76
N ALA A 778 -5.41 0.92 0.45
CA ALA A 778 -4.13 0.47 -0.09
C ALA A 778 -3.95 0.94 -1.54
N ILE A 779 -2.70 1.18 -1.93
CA ILE A 779 -2.32 1.61 -3.28
C ILE A 779 -0.98 0.98 -3.68
N ALA A 780 -0.81 0.68 -4.97
CA ALA A 780 0.36 -0.05 -5.49
C ALA A 780 1.70 0.70 -5.26
N THR A 781 1.68 2.04 -5.28
CA THR A 781 2.85 2.91 -5.11
C THR A 781 3.53 2.71 -3.76
N THR A 782 2.78 2.78 -2.66
CA THR A 782 3.31 2.56 -1.31
C THR A 782 3.76 1.12 -1.10
N THR A 783 3.03 0.14 -1.66
CA THR A 783 3.44 -1.27 -1.60
C THR A 783 4.79 -1.51 -2.30
N ALA A 784 4.99 -1.00 -3.51
CA ALA A 784 6.26 -1.10 -4.22
C ALA A 784 7.40 -0.40 -3.45
N ALA A 785 7.12 0.78 -2.89
CA ALA A 785 8.09 1.54 -2.12
C ALA A 785 8.58 0.79 -0.87
N VAL A 786 7.65 0.29 -0.07
CA VAL A 786 7.95 -0.49 1.14
C VAL A 786 8.73 -1.77 0.80
N VAL A 787 8.31 -2.51 -0.23
CA VAL A 787 9.00 -3.76 -0.60
C VAL A 787 10.41 -3.51 -1.14
N GLY A 788 10.64 -2.39 -1.85
CA GLY A 788 11.98 -1.96 -2.23
C GLY A 788 12.90 -1.88 -1.01
N LEU A 789 12.45 -1.24 0.08
CA LEU A 789 13.21 -1.16 1.33
C LEU A 789 13.39 -2.53 2.02
N VAL A 790 12.35 -3.37 2.05
CA VAL A 790 12.46 -4.74 2.61
C VAL A 790 13.55 -5.55 1.91
N CYS A 791 13.64 -5.46 0.58
CA CYS A 791 14.64 -6.20 -0.18
C CYS A 791 16.06 -5.64 -0.05
N LEU A 792 16.23 -4.39 0.35
CA LEU A 792 17.55 -3.86 0.75
C LEU A 792 18.02 -4.50 2.06
N GLU A 793 17.14 -4.66 3.04
CA GLU A 793 17.48 -5.36 4.29
C GLU A 793 17.72 -6.87 4.05
N LEU A 794 16.98 -7.50 3.13
CA LEU A 794 17.25 -8.88 2.69
C LEU A 794 18.70 -9.08 2.24
N ILE A 795 19.24 -8.15 1.45
CA ILE A 795 20.61 -8.23 0.95
C ILE A 795 21.62 -8.24 2.11
N LYS A 796 21.38 -7.45 3.16
CA LYS A 796 22.21 -7.42 4.37
C LYS A 796 22.15 -8.73 5.15
N ILE A 797 20.94 -9.31 5.27
CA ILE A 797 20.73 -10.61 5.92
C ILE A 797 21.50 -11.71 5.20
N VAL A 798 21.38 -11.80 3.87
CA VAL A 798 22.04 -12.84 3.06
C VAL A 798 23.57 -12.70 3.09
N GLN A 799 24.08 -11.46 3.18
CA GLN A 799 25.51 -11.21 3.40
C GLN A 799 25.97 -11.53 4.83
N GLY A 800 25.05 -11.72 5.77
CA GLY A 800 25.37 -12.06 7.16
C GLY A 800 25.86 -10.87 7.99
N HIS A 801 25.30 -9.67 7.75
CA HIS A 801 25.62 -8.46 8.53
C HIS A 801 25.36 -8.68 10.02
N LYS A 802 26.31 -8.24 10.86
CA LYS A 802 26.30 -8.43 12.31
C LYS A 802 26.23 -7.11 13.09
N LYS A 803 26.48 -5.98 12.45
CA LYS A 803 26.42 -4.68 13.11
C LYS A 803 24.99 -4.15 13.07
N LEU A 804 24.50 -3.68 14.22
CA LEU A 804 23.16 -3.12 14.36
C LEU A 804 22.97 -1.88 13.45
N GLU A 805 23.99 -1.03 13.38
CA GLU A 805 24.03 0.22 12.59
C GLU A 805 23.84 0.02 11.08
N SER A 806 24.12 -1.18 10.57
CA SER A 806 23.92 -1.54 9.15
C SER A 806 22.44 -1.71 8.82
N TYR A 807 21.62 -2.13 9.77
CA TYR A 807 20.19 -2.39 9.56
C TYR A 807 19.36 -1.12 9.74
N LYS A 808 18.27 -0.99 8.99
CA LYS A 808 17.37 0.17 9.07
C LYS A 808 15.91 -0.27 9.13
N ASN A 809 15.22 0.14 10.19
CA ASN A 809 13.75 0.19 10.20
C ASN A 809 13.33 1.43 9.41
N GLY A 810 12.40 1.27 8.47
CA GLY A 810 11.95 2.33 7.57
C GLY A 810 10.52 2.76 7.85
N PHE A 811 10.25 4.06 7.78
CA PHE A 811 8.93 4.66 7.94
C PHE A 811 8.71 5.67 6.83
N MET A 812 7.54 5.65 6.19
CA MET A 812 7.23 6.61 5.14
C MET A 812 5.76 7.01 5.15
N ASN A 813 5.50 8.24 4.69
CA ASN A 813 4.17 8.68 4.30
C ASN A 813 4.26 9.49 3.01
N LEU A 814 3.87 8.87 1.89
CA LEU A 814 3.97 9.48 0.58
C LEU A 814 3.01 10.66 0.39
N ALA A 815 2.05 10.89 1.31
CA ALA A 815 1.19 12.07 1.26
C ALA A 815 1.88 13.36 1.74
N LEU A 816 2.90 13.25 2.60
CA LEU A 816 3.65 14.34 3.23
C LEU A 816 5.08 14.50 2.69
N PRO A 817 5.40 13.83 1.57
CA PRO A 817 6.66 13.09 1.31
C PRO A 817 7.59 12.90 2.53
N PHE A 818 7.11 12.21 3.56
CA PHE A 818 7.91 11.90 4.73
C PHE A 818 8.63 10.56 4.57
N PHE A 819 9.91 10.53 4.96
CA PHE A 819 10.74 9.35 5.08
C PHE A 819 11.55 9.45 6.38
N GLY A 820 11.66 8.35 7.10
CA GLY A 820 12.45 8.26 8.31
C GLY A 820 13.04 6.86 8.45
N PHE A 821 14.29 6.80 8.84
CA PHE A 821 14.99 5.55 9.11
C PHE A 821 15.55 5.58 10.53
N SER A 822 15.49 4.44 11.21
CA SER A 822 16.10 4.27 12.52
C SER A 822 16.81 2.93 12.59
N GLU A 823 17.85 2.84 13.41
CA GLU A 823 18.45 1.55 13.76
C GLU A 823 17.41 0.70 14.53
N PRO A 824 17.43 -0.63 14.37
CA PRO A 824 16.64 -1.52 15.23
C PRO A 824 17.06 -1.42 16.70
N ILE A 825 16.14 -1.72 17.61
CA ILE A 825 16.41 -1.65 19.06
C ILE A 825 17.10 -2.93 19.53
N TYR A 826 18.09 -2.80 20.41
CA TYR A 826 18.74 -3.89 21.14
C TYR A 826 18.75 -3.59 22.65
N TYR A 827 18.59 -4.64 23.46
CA TYR A 827 18.67 -4.56 24.92
C TYR A 827 19.86 -5.40 25.42
N GLU A 828 20.82 -4.76 26.08
CA GLU A 828 22.00 -5.42 26.62
C GLU A 828 21.74 -5.89 28.06
N ILE A 829 21.55 -7.20 28.24
CA ILE A 829 21.27 -7.87 29.52
C ILE A 829 21.93 -9.26 29.56
N ASP A 830 22.06 -9.87 30.75
CA ASP A 830 22.72 -11.17 30.97
C ASP A 830 22.11 -12.35 30.18
N TRP A 831 20.87 -12.22 29.69
CA TRP A 831 20.19 -13.14 28.78
C TRP A 831 19.21 -12.36 27.90
N THR A 832 19.09 -12.69 26.62
CA THR A 832 18.23 -12.00 25.65
C THR A 832 16.97 -12.79 25.32
N LEU A 833 16.06 -12.22 24.53
CA LEU A 833 14.86 -12.92 24.03
C LEU A 833 15.20 -14.15 23.15
N TRP A 834 16.43 -14.21 22.63
CA TRP A 834 16.90 -15.27 21.73
C TRP A 834 17.54 -16.46 22.46
N ASP A 835 17.91 -16.26 23.72
CA ASP A 835 18.55 -17.28 24.55
C ASP A 835 17.53 -18.28 25.08
N ARG A 836 17.92 -19.56 25.10
CA ARG A 836 17.12 -20.63 25.69
C ARG A 836 18.01 -21.72 26.28
N PHE A 837 17.45 -22.46 27.23
CA PHE A 837 18.07 -23.70 27.68
C PHE A 837 17.63 -24.86 26.79
N GLU A 838 18.58 -25.43 26.06
CA GLU A 838 18.39 -26.69 25.35
C GLU A 838 18.63 -27.85 26.32
N VAL A 839 17.63 -28.71 26.47
CA VAL A 839 17.66 -29.88 27.36
C VAL A 839 17.20 -31.09 26.58
N THR A 840 18.09 -32.07 26.43
CA THR A 840 17.76 -33.33 25.74
C THR A 840 16.82 -34.15 26.62
N GLY A 841 15.58 -34.30 26.16
CA GLY A 841 14.54 -35.03 26.88
C GLY A 841 14.75 -36.54 26.94
N LEU A 842 15.55 -37.13 26.04
CA LEU A 842 15.89 -38.55 26.05
C LEU A 842 17.29 -38.78 26.61
N GLN A 843 17.41 -39.70 27.56
CA GLN A 843 18.68 -40.11 28.13
C GLN A 843 19.40 -41.10 27.21
N PRO A 844 20.73 -41.31 27.38
CA PRO A 844 21.50 -42.27 26.59
C PRO A 844 20.99 -43.71 26.68
N ASN A 845 20.21 -44.05 27.72
CA ASN A 845 19.58 -45.36 27.90
C ASN A 845 18.23 -45.50 27.14
N GLY A 846 17.78 -44.46 26.44
CA GLY A 846 16.51 -44.43 25.71
C GLY A 846 15.29 -44.06 26.55
N GLU A 847 15.45 -43.79 27.85
CA GLU A 847 14.35 -43.37 28.74
C GLU A 847 14.20 -41.84 28.73
N GLU A 848 12.97 -41.36 28.92
CA GLU A 848 12.71 -39.93 29.09
C GLU A 848 13.33 -39.38 30.38
N MET A 849 13.78 -38.14 30.33
CA MET A 849 14.31 -37.39 31.47
C MET A 849 13.20 -37.21 32.51
N THR A 850 13.45 -37.71 33.72
CA THR A 850 12.52 -37.49 34.82
C THR A 850 12.55 -36.03 35.28
N LEU A 851 11.44 -35.55 35.85
CA LEU A 851 11.37 -34.21 36.45
C LEU A 851 12.49 -33.97 37.48
N ARG A 852 12.85 -34.99 38.27
CA ARG A 852 13.96 -34.89 39.23
C ARG A 852 15.30 -34.63 38.53
N GLN A 853 15.58 -35.36 37.46
CA GLN A 853 16.79 -35.15 36.66
C GLN A 853 16.81 -33.77 36.02
N PHE A 854 15.66 -33.28 35.53
CA PHE A 854 15.53 -31.92 35.00
C PHE A 854 15.86 -30.85 36.04
N LEU A 855 15.32 -30.97 37.26
CA LEU A 855 15.66 -30.02 38.34
C LEU A 855 17.14 -30.10 38.73
N ASP A 856 17.68 -31.31 38.83
CA ASP A 856 19.07 -31.52 39.19
C ASP A 856 20.01 -30.95 38.11
N TYR A 857 19.64 -31.02 36.82
CA TYR A 857 20.36 -30.39 35.71
C TYR A 857 20.59 -28.89 35.91
N PHE A 858 19.64 -28.16 36.49
CA PHE A 858 19.77 -26.72 36.77
C PHE A 858 20.44 -26.41 38.11
N LYS A 859 20.33 -27.27 39.13
CA LYS A 859 20.96 -27.04 40.45
C LYS A 859 22.48 -27.03 40.43
N VAL A 860 23.11 -27.79 39.52
CA VAL A 860 24.57 -27.86 39.40
C VAL A 860 25.17 -26.69 38.62
N ARG A 861 24.33 -25.82 38.03
CA ARG A 861 24.77 -24.62 37.31
C ARG A 861 24.72 -23.39 38.25
N PRO A 862 25.74 -22.53 38.26
CA PRO A 862 25.78 -21.37 39.15
C PRO A 862 24.59 -20.43 38.90
N HIS A 863 23.97 -19.95 39.98
CA HIS A 863 22.85 -18.99 40.02
C HIS A 863 21.46 -19.46 39.51
N GLN A 864 21.19 -20.77 39.39
CA GLN A 864 19.94 -21.26 38.78
C GLN A 864 19.12 -22.16 39.73
N LEU A 865 18.30 -21.54 40.59
CA LEU A 865 17.37 -22.24 41.46
C LEU A 865 15.95 -22.20 40.85
N ILE A 866 15.50 -23.33 40.28
CA ILE A 866 14.15 -23.44 39.71
C ILE A 866 13.12 -23.48 40.85
N SER A 867 12.28 -22.45 40.94
CA SER A 867 11.24 -22.32 41.97
C SER A 867 9.84 -22.70 41.49
N LEU A 868 9.60 -22.65 40.16
CA LEU A 868 8.34 -22.92 39.48
C LEU A 868 8.58 -23.46 38.06
N VAL A 869 7.80 -24.48 37.65
CA VAL A 869 7.77 -24.99 36.26
C VAL A 869 6.33 -25.02 35.75
N TRP A 870 6.08 -24.37 34.62
CA TRP A 870 4.77 -24.29 33.96
C TRP A 870 4.87 -24.80 32.52
N HIS A 871 3.80 -25.42 32.04
CA HIS A 871 3.64 -25.80 30.63
C HIS A 871 2.32 -25.24 30.10
N HIS A 872 2.41 -24.15 29.32
CA HIS A 872 1.27 -23.39 28.76
C HIS A 872 0.25 -22.87 29.79
N VAL A 873 -0.80 -22.20 29.30
CA VAL A 873 -1.88 -21.61 30.09
C VAL A 873 -2.76 -22.74 30.66
N GLY A 874 -2.40 -23.25 31.84
CA GLY A 874 -3.29 -24.14 32.61
C GLY A 874 -2.65 -25.35 33.28
N SER A 875 -1.33 -25.55 33.23
CA SER A 875 -0.67 -26.70 33.89
C SER A 875 0.62 -26.31 34.62
N CYS A 876 0.51 -26.16 35.94
CA CYS A 876 1.67 -26.07 36.83
C CYS A 876 2.23 -27.48 37.07
N LEU A 877 3.44 -27.76 36.59
CA LEU A 877 4.08 -29.07 36.73
C LEU A 877 4.76 -29.23 38.09
N GLN A 878 5.25 -28.12 38.67
CA GLN A 878 5.85 -28.12 40.02
C GLN A 878 5.93 -26.71 40.62
N LEU A 879 5.67 -26.60 41.93
CA LEU A 879 5.86 -25.41 42.74
C LEU A 879 6.65 -25.77 44.01
N THR A 880 7.66 -24.97 44.37
CA THR A 880 8.37 -25.15 45.65
C THR A 880 7.53 -24.64 46.83
N ALA A 881 7.60 -25.31 47.98
CA ALA A 881 6.72 -25.09 49.14
C ALA A 881 6.51 -23.62 49.60
N PRO A 882 7.50 -22.71 49.61
CA PRO A 882 7.26 -21.34 50.07
C PRO A 882 6.42 -20.47 49.09
N LEU A 883 6.34 -20.82 47.81
CA LEU A 883 5.52 -20.12 46.81
C LEU A 883 4.06 -20.60 46.77
N PHE A 884 3.79 -21.83 47.23
CA PHE A 884 2.42 -22.36 47.36
C PHE A 884 1.61 -21.54 48.36
N SER A 885 2.24 -21.16 49.47
CA SER A 885 1.66 -20.27 50.49
C SER A 885 1.36 -18.86 50.00
N LEU A 886 2.10 -18.33 49.00
CA LEU A 886 1.89 -16.98 48.48
C LEU A 886 0.77 -16.92 47.43
N LEU A 887 0.67 -17.95 46.58
CA LEU A 887 -0.40 -18.06 45.57
C LEU A 887 -1.76 -18.36 46.19
N CYS A 888 -1.83 -19.15 47.27
CA CYS A 888 -3.07 -19.33 48.04
C CYS A 888 -3.50 -18.04 48.77
N PHE A 889 -2.58 -17.12 49.06
CA PHE A 889 -2.87 -15.84 49.71
C PHE A 889 -3.40 -14.76 48.75
N LEU A 890 -3.17 -14.92 47.44
CA LEU A 890 -3.63 -13.99 46.40
C LEU A 890 -4.93 -14.48 45.71
N SER A 891 -5.42 -15.67 46.07
CA SER A 891 -6.71 -16.21 45.61
C SER A 891 -7.84 -16.08 46.64
N GLU A 892 -7.57 -15.47 47.80
CA GLU A 892 -8.57 -14.87 48.70
C GLU A 892 -8.56 -13.35 48.48
#